data_AF-A0A4S8KVJ1-F1
#
_entry.id   AF-A0A4S8KVJ1-F1
#
_cell.length_a   1.000
_cell.length_b   1.000
_cell.length_c   1.000
_cell.angle_alpha   90.00
_cell.angle_beta   90.00
_cell.angle_gamma   90.00
#
_symmetry.space_group_name_H-M   'P 1'
#
loop_
_entity.id
_entity.type
_entity.pdbx_description
1 polymer ?
#
loop_
_entity_poly.entity_id
_entity_poly.type
_entity_poly.pdbx_seq_one_letter_code
_entity_poly.pdbx_strand_id
1 'polypeptide(L)'
;MDPAWFPWKDRITCSLDILMHLPRSVFSEKQLDLFLWLLNINKLPAEIPSVDSMKALNEKLQKLYGVNSIRKQGALGHVYYVNDLAQIIAQEMANPQVREHLKFYPEDSGKKLSEARQAKRWLEEIPDDLLTPMARIHGQDFYIHEPAMLKDTTCCIPVRWFERGNNLYAKCWRMEPVVSDHTRGWNVIRCVDFEVPASSLLKNFVEFQDDAHLYGIPSPTILLREYDADGILIGDWTHTNPIDGNRWRKLAGGHRVVSFAMWMYCDDTSGNLSKKWNKHNSFLFTPAGLPREESQREYNVHFLCTSNLAPPLEMLDGIVDQLELADENGIWAWDCKENEPVLVLPFVLALLGDNPMQSEFAGHIGLRGKYFCRICWVHGSDTNEAVPGESNVSPQPSEIDSETGSTRAPSPSSGVPTQKKGKKKFKETIEQMRDRVTSFIKTGRLRSKSETEGYLSSYMTEAKKLYTKTKIKKLRTETGLKDTFQDFFIERLFRASEGKGASADVKRRALEDVISTLPPDPKTTSPVWRIKGLDPHRDTPVEILHVILLGFLKYMWRDLVQNQFKKNDSRRELLVARLKSVDTTGLNIAKITEDTLVKYAGSLTGRDFRVIAQVVPAIIHDLKLDDACRETWLALCKLVPLVWQPEIPDIDEHIRILQHEIDHFLLCATRWTCRWFNKPKFHIFVHLPFHIRRFGPAILFATEAFESFNAVIRQKSVHSNRQAPSRDIARAFAQGNRIRHLLSKGLFVLAKDSSNRPAFSVDPRDWVTVGIEPRSMVASPSTMSKYLGIEYKKRPGSCTIPKEYDKLVFSQTVTGQKFPNSEKYPSRSRLYSRFIRASHISIVEDNGKECPIGAHVVVRDPLDQSTYVACLLEVLQEVGSMSQQSGQASSILVRMANVSNEAVAYRMPRIIYTDIHRLVAAKVSLKCQSLVY
;
A
#
# COMPACT_ATOMS: atom_id res chain seq x y z
N MET A 1 -34.30 -11.61 -22.09
CA MET A 1 -33.40 -12.03 -20.99
C MET A 1 -34.21 -12.06 -19.73
N ASP A 2 -33.98 -13.03 -18.85
CA ASP A 2 -34.58 -13.03 -17.53
C ASP A 2 -33.96 -11.88 -16.70
N PRO A 3 -34.75 -10.88 -16.25
CA PRO A 3 -34.25 -9.78 -15.43
C PRO A 3 -33.57 -10.24 -14.14
N ALA A 4 -33.93 -11.42 -13.62
CA ALA A 4 -33.36 -11.98 -12.41
C ALA A 4 -31.87 -12.35 -12.56
N TRP A 5 -31.42 -12.69 -13.77
CA TRP A 5 -30.06 -13.13 -14.09
C TRP A 5 -29.21 -12.09 -14.82
N PHE A 6 -29.75 -10.90 -15.12
CA PHE A 6 -29.04 -9.83 -15.82
C PHE A 6 -27.68 -9.51 -15.15
N PRO A 7 -26.58 -9.24 -15.89
CA PRO A 7 -26.48 -9.16 -17.35
C PRO A 7 -26.28 -10.50 -18.07
N TRP A 8 -26.32 -11.63 -17.35
CA TRP A 8 -26.26 -12.95 -17.97
C TRP A 8 -27.62 -13.37 -18.51
N LYS A 9 -27.62 -14.36 -19.42
CA LYS A 9 -28.84 -14.91 -20.01
C LYS A 9 -29.62 -15.73 -18.98
N ASP A 10 -28.90 -16.50 -18.17
CA ASP A 10 -29.44 -17.53 -17.28
C ASP A 10 -28.43 -17.91 -16.18
N ARG A 11 -28.84 -18.83 -15.30
CA ARG A 11 -28.04 -19.37 -14.20
C ARG A 11 -26.75 -20.05 -14.63
N ILE A 12 -26.78 -20.85 -15.71
CA ILE A 12 -25.63 -21.65 -16.13
C ILE A 12 -24.53 -20.72 -16.63
N THR A 13 -24.87 -19.83 -17.55
CA THR A 13 -23.93 -18.84 -18.10
C THR A 13 -23.33 -17.95 -17.02
N CYS A 14 -24.14 -17.49 -16.05
CA CYS A 14 -23.66 -16.74 -14.89
C CYS A 14 -22.65 -17.55 -14.06
N SER A 15 -23.02 -18.75 -13.62
CA SER A 15 -22.16 -19.57 -12.76
C SER A 15 -20.83 -19.98 -13.42
N LEU A 16 -20.84 -20.26 -14.72
CA LEU A 16 -19.64 -20.59 -15.49
C LEU A 16 -18.74 -19.36 -15.67
N ASP A 17 -19.29 -18.19 -16.00
CA ASP A 17 -18.51 -16.95 -16.13
C ASP A 17 -17.82 -16.57 -14.81
N ILE A 18 -18.52 -16.70 -13.69
CA ILE A 18 -17.94 -16.50 -12.37
C ILE A 18 -16.78 -17.48 -12.14
N LEU A 19 -17.00 -18.78 -12.37
CA LEU A 19 -15.99 -19.82 -12.16
C LEU A 19 -14.72 -19.58 -12.98
N MET A 20 -14.87 -19.13 -14.23
CA MET A 20 -13.75 -18.88 -15.15
C MET A 20 -12.84 -17.72 -14.72
N HIS A 21 -13.39 -16.73 -14.02
CA HIS A 21 -12.69 -15.47 -13.75
C HIS A 21 -12.41 -15.24 -12.26
N LEU A 22 -12.34 -16.31 -11.47
CA LEU A 22 -11.91 -16.19 -10.08
C LEU A 22 -10.43 -15.77 -9.99
N PRO A 23 -10.07 -14.89 -9.03
CA PRO A 23 -8.69 -14.46 -8.83
C PRO A 23 -7.76 -15.65 -8.57
N ARG A 24 -8.08 -16.52 -7.61
CA ARG A 24 -7.21 -17.60 -7.11
C ARG A 24 -7.42 -18.97 -7.75
N SER A 25 -8.24 -19.05 -8.81
CA SER A 25 -8.54 -20.29 -9.53
C SER A 25 -8.54 -19.99 -11.01
N VAL A 26 -7.43 -20.28 -11.69
CA VAL A 26 -7.35 -20.10 -13.14
C VAL A 26 -7.91 -21.33 -13.83
N PHE A 27 -8.88 -21.10 -14.71
CA PHE A 27 -9.64 -22.15 -15.36
C PHE A 27 -9.37 -22.10 -16.86
N SER A 28 -8.78 -23.18 -17.40
CA SER A 28 -8.46 -23.28 -18.82
C SER A 28 -9.67 -23.66 -19.66
N GLU A 29 -9.61 -23.41 -20.97
CA GLU A 29 -10.65 -23.82 -21.92
C GLU A 29 -10.88 -25.33 -21.91
N LYS A 30 -9.81 -26.12 -21.76
CA LYS A 30 -9.92 -27.59 -21.65
C LYS A 30 -10.64 -28.02 -20.37
N GLN A 31 -10.42 -27.30 -19.26
CA GLN A 31 -11.15 -27.57 -18.02
C GLN A 31 -12.62 -27.16 -18.15
N LEU A 32 -12.92 -26.08 -18.88
CA LEU A 32 -14.29 -25.71 -19.20
C LEU A 32 -14.99 -26.78 -20.03
N ASP A 33 -14.34 -27.28 -21.08
CA ASP A 33 -14.89 -28.35 -21.90
C ASP A 33 -15.21 -29.61 -21.09
N LEU A 34 -14.30 -30.04 -20.20
CA LEU A 34 -14.53 -31.15 -19.28
C LEU A 34 -15.70 -30.91 -18.32
N PHE A 35 -15.85 -29.69 -17.81
CA PHE A 35 -16.99 -29.33 -16.96
C PHE A 35 -18.30 -29.31 -17.73
N LEU A 36 -18.32 -28.80 -18.96
CA LEU A 36 -19.50 -28.82 -19.82
C LEU A 36 -19.91 -30.26 -20.16
N TRP A 37 -18.94 -31.13 -20.44
CA TRP A 37 -19.17 -32.57 -20.59
C TRP A 37 -19.79 -33.19 -19.33
N LEU A 38 -19.28 -32.84 -18.14
CA LEU A 38 -19.83 -33.30 -16.87
C LEU A 38 -21.28 -32.83 -16.66
N LEU A 39 -21.61 -31.58 -16.99
CA LEU A 39 -22.98 -31.08 -16.92
C LEU A 39 -23.90 -31.84 -17.89
N ASN A 40 -23.39 -32.19 -19.07
CA ASN A 40 -24.14 -32.88 -20.12
C ASN A 40 -24.45 -34.34 -19.74
N ILE A 41 -23.46 -35.08 -19.24
CA ILE A 41 -23.67 -36.49 -18.85
C ILE A 41 -24.64 -36.64 -17.67
N ASN A 42 -24.72 -35.62 -16.81
CA ASN A 42 -25.70 -35.56 -15.70
C ASN A 42 -27.08 -35.05 -16.12
N LYS A 43 -27.32 -34.83 -17.43
CA LYS A 43 -28.62 -34.47 -18.02
C LYS A 43 -29.29 -33.28 -17.33
N LEU A 44 -28.54 -32.23 -17.06
CA LEU A 44 -29.13 -31.01 -16.51
C LEU A 44 -30.19 -30.45 -17.49
N PRO A 45 -31.35 -29.99 -16.99
CA PRO A 45 -32.52 -29.68 -17.80
C PRO A 45 -32.40 -28.41 -18.66
N ALA A 46 -31.30 -27.67 -18.55
CA ALA A 46 -31.07 -26.42 -19.25
C ALA A 46 -30.06 -26.60 -20.39
N GLU A 47 -30.21 -25.78 -21.44
CA GLU A 47 -29.31 -25.76 -22.60
C GLU A 47 -27.88 -25.42 -22.17
N ILE A 48 -26.98 -26.40 -22.24
CA ILE A 48 -25.59 -26.24 -21.80
C ILE A 48 -24.84 -25.48 -22.90
N PRO A 49 -24.20 -24.33 -22.58
CA PRO A 49 -23.50 -23.54 -23.58
C PRO A 49 -22.24 -24.26 -24.08
N SER A 50 -21.85 -24.02 -25.34
CA SER A 50 -20.54 -24.43 -25.84
C SER A 50 -19.43 -23.51 -25.29
N VAL A 51 -18.18 -23.98 -25.36
CA VAL A 51 -16.99 -23.14 -25.02
C VAL A 51 -16.99 -21.85 -25.83
N ASP A 52 -17.30 -21.91 -27.13
CA ASP A 52 -17.35 -20.74 -28.00
C ASP A 52 -18.48 -19.78 -27.63
N SER A 53 -19.65 -20.32 -27.23
CA SER A 53 -20.76 -19.51 -26.73
C SER A 53 -20.37 -18.75 -25.45
N MET A 54 -19.65 -19.41 -24.53
CA MET A 54 -19.12 -18.76 -23.33
C MET A 54 -18.07 -17.69 -23.66
N LYS A 55 -17.17 -17.92 -24.62
CA LYS A 55 -16.21 -16.91 -25.08
C LYS A 55 -16.91 -15.68 -25.65
N ALA A 56 -17.87 -15.87 -26.55
CA ALA A 56 -18.63 -14.78 -27.17
C ALA A 56 -19.40 -13.98 -26.11
N LEU A 57 -20.02 -14.65 -25.13
CA LEU A 57 -20.66 -14.00 -23.99
C LEU A 57 -19.64 -13.17 -23.18
N ASN A 58 -18.48 -13.76 -22.85
CA ASN A 58 -17.45 -13.11 -22.05
C ASN A 58 -16.87 -11.88 -22.74
N GLU A 59 -16.61 -11.95 -24.04
CA GLU A 59 -16.16 -10.82 -24.86
C GLU A 59 -17.21 -9.72 -24.90
N LYS A 60 -18.49 -10.09 -25.10
CA LYS A 60 -19.61 -9.15 -25.08
C LYS A 60 -19.71 -8.43 -23.73
N LEU A 61 -19.77 -9.18 -22.63
CA LEU A 61 -19.86 -8.60 -21.28
C LEU A 61 -18.61 -7.79 -20.93
N GLN A 62 -17.42 -8.17 -21.41
CA GLN A 62 -16.20 -7.40 -21.19
C GLN A 62 -16.25 -6.06 -21.92
N LYS A 63 -16.71 -6.07 -23.16
CA LYS A 63 -16.85 -4.86 -23.98
C LYS A 63 -17.86 -3.88 -23.38
N LEU A 64 -18.98 -4.40 -22.84
CA LEU A 64 -20.05 -3.58 -22.29
C LEU A 64 -19.72 -3.07 -20.87
N TYR A 65 -19.27 -3.94 -19.97
CA TYR A 65 -19.25 -3.67 -18.52
C TYR A 65 -17.90 -3.94 -17.85
N GLY A 66 -16.89 -4.40 -18.59
CA GLY A 66 -15.56 -4.69 -18.06
C GLY A 66 -14.61 -3.50 -18.07
N VAL A 67 -13.38 -3.71 -17.63
CA VAL A 67 -12.26 -2.77 -17.81
C VAL A 67 -11.57 -3.05 -19.16
N ASN A 68 -11.17 -2.01 -19.89
CA ASN A 68 -10.41 -2.17 -21.12
C ASN A 68 -8.92 -2.44 -20.83
N SER A 69 -8.30 -3.28 -21.67
CA SER A 69 -6.84 -3.44 -21.70
C SER A 69 -6.27 -2.72 -22.93
N ILE A 70 -5.61 -1.59 -22.68
CA ILE A 70 -5.08 -0.66 -23.69
C ILE A 70 -3.72 -1.18 -24.17
N ARG A 71 -3.57 -1.37 -25.49
CA ARG A 71 -2.26 -1.69 -26.10
C ARG A 71 -1.40 -0.43 -26.13
N LYS A 72 -0.20 -0.49 -25.56
CA LYS A 72 0.81 0.57 -25.61
C LYS A 72 1.99 0.15 -26.47
N GLN A 73 2.47 1.10 -27.28
CA GLN A 73 3.77 1.03 -27.94
C GLN A 73 4.69 1.92 -27.11
N GLY A 74 5.53 1.33 -26.27
CA GLY A 74 6.36 2.04 -25.32
C GLY A 74 7.47 2.86 -25.99
N ALA A 75 7.92 3.91 -25.29
CA ALA A 75 8.94 4.82 -25.76
C ALA A 75 10.32 4.17 -26.01
N LEU A 76 10.58 2.99 -25.43
CA LEU A 76 11.80 2.21 -25.63
C LEU A 76 11.61 1.11 -26.70
N GLY A 77 10.42 1.03 -27.32
CA GLY A 77 10.10 0.15 -28.44
C GLY A 77 9.33 -1.12 -28.07
N HIS A 78 9.02 -1.35 -26.79
CA HIS A 78 8.31 -2.57 -26.38
C HIS A 78 6.79 -2.44 -26.51
N VAL A 79 6.11 -3.55 -26.80
CA VAL A 79 4.65 -3.63 -26.78
C VAL A 79 4.21 -4.24 -25.46
N TYR A 80 3.29 -3.56 -24.77
CA TYR A 80 2.68 -4.06 -23.54
C TYR A 80 1.22 -3.58 -23.44
N TYR A 81 0.50 -4.09 -22.44
CA TYR A 81 -0.91 -3.75 -22.21
C TYR A 81 -1.10 -3.20 -20.80
N VAL A 82 -1.93 -2.16 -20.69
CA VAL A 82 -2.29 -1.52 -19.42
C VAL A 82 -3.80 -1.51 -19.28
N ASN A 83 -4.32 -1.94 -18.14
CA ASN A 83 -5.74 -1.80 -17.83
C ASN A 83 -6.07 -0.33 -17.58
N ASP A 84 -7.24 0.05 -18.07
CA ASP A 84 -7.74 1.43 -18.03
C ASP A 84 -7.97 1.89 -16.58
N LEU A 85 -7.11 2.79 -16.11
CA LEU A 85 -7.11 3.31 -14.75
C LEU A 85 -8.42 4.06 -14.44
N ALA A 86 -8.90 4.86 -15.39
CA ALA A 86 -10.11 5.65 -15.23
C ALA A 86 -11.34 4.76 -15.02
N GLN A 87 -11.44 3.68 -15.80
CA GLN A 87 -12.54 2.71 -15.64
C GLN A 87 -12.48 1.95 -14.31
N ILE A 88 -11.28 1.63 -13.81
CA ILE A 88 -11.15 1.00 -12.48
C ILE A 88 -11.63 1.97 -11.38
N ILE A 89 -11.17 3.22 -11.41
CA ILE A 89 -11.57 4.25 -10.42
C ILE A 89 -13.09 4.49 -10.48
N ALA A 90 -13.66 4.60 -11.69
CA ALA A 90 -15.10 4.77 -11.86
C ALA A 90 -15.90 3.57 -11.31
N GLN A 91 -15.39 2.34 -11.45
CA GLN A 91 -15.99 1.16 -10.84
C GLN A 91 -15.94 1.23 -9.31
N GLU A 92 -14.83 1.65 -8.69
CA GLU A 92 -14.76 1.79 -7.22
C GLU A 92 -15.74 2.84 -6.67
N MET A 93 -15.93 3.96 -7.38
CA MET A 93 -16.93 4.97 -7.00
C MET A 93 -18.37 4.44 -7.09
N ALA A 94 -18.61 3.54 -8.06
CA ALA A 94 -19.90 2.90 -8.27
C ALA A 94 -20.07 1.60 -7.45
N ASN A 95 -19.08 1.20 -6.65
CA ASN A 95 -19.08 -0.05 -5.90
C ASN A 95 -19.44 0.19 -4.42
N PRO A 96 -20.61 -0.26 -3.94
CA PRO A 96 -21.05 0.01 -2.58
C PRO A 96 -20.19 -0.65 -1.50
N GLN A 97 -19.44 -1.71 -1.82
CA GLN A 97 -18.50 -2.34 -0.88
C GLN A 97 -17.25 -1.47 -0.62
N VAL A 98 -16.94 -0.53 -1.51
CA VAL A 98 -15.72 0.28 -1.46
C VAL A 98 -16.03 1.75 -1.20
N ARG A 99 -16.98 2.31 -1.95
CA ARG A 99 -17.33 3.73 -1.88
C ARG A 99 -17.74 4.18 -0.48
N GLU A 100 -18.41 3.33 0.30
CA GLU A 100 -18.80 3.65 1.68
C GLU A 100 -17.60 4.00 2.59
N HIS A 101 -16.46 3.36 2.33
CA HIS A 101 -15.22 3.49 3.09
C HIS A 101 -14.25 4.56 2.56
N LEU A 102 -14.41 4.99 1.31
CA LEU A 102 -13.53 5.99 0.70
C LEU A 102 -13.68 7.37 1.36
N LYS A 103 -12.53 7.96 1.71
CA LYS A 103 -12.39 9.35 2.13
C LYS A 103 -11.56 10.14 1.12
N PHE A 104 -11.99 11.37 0.87
CA PHE A 104 -11.42 12.26 -0.16
C PHE A 104 -10.77 13.52 0.41
N TYR A 105 -11.05 13.86 1.67
CA TYR A 105 -10.43 14.98 2.36
C TYR A 105 -9.32 14.48 3.29
N PRO A 106 -8.24 15.26 3.46
CA PRO A 106 -7.33 15.10 4.59
C PRO A 106 -8.09 15.24 5.91
N GLU A 107 -7.56 14.63 6.96
CA GLU A 107 -8.15 14.66 8.30
C GLU A 107 -7.13 15.19 9.31
N ASP A 108 -7.46 16.26 10.02
CA ASP A 108 -6.70 16.71 11.18
C ASP A 108 -7.21 16.00 12.43
N SER A 109 -6.53 14.91 12.78
CA SER A 109 -6.73 14.14 14.01
C SER A 109 -5.74 14.54 15.13
N GLY A 110 -5.13 15.73 15.01
CA GLY A 110 -4.08 16.21 15.90
C GLY A 110 -2.88 15.28 15.89
N LYS A 111 -2.52 14.75 17.06
CA LYS A 111 -1.35 13.87 17.21
C LYS A 111 -1.62 12.40 16.95
N LYS A 112 -2.89 11.99 16.87
CA LYS A 112 -3.27 10.59 16.64
C LYS A 112 -3.20 10.27 15.15
N LEU A 113 -2.52 9.20 14.75
CA LEU A 113 -2.47 8.72 13.37
C LEU A 113 -2.84 7.23 13.29
N SER A 114 -3.82 6.90 12.47
CA SER A 114 -4.22 5.53 12.12
C SER A 114 -4.34 5.34 10.61
N GLU A 115 -4.58 6.42 9.87
CA GLU A 115 -4.85 6.40 8.43
C GLU A 115 -3.96 7.36 7.64
N ALA A 116 -3.77 7.07 6.35
CA ALA A 116 -2.89 7.85 5.47
C ALA A 116 -3.31 9.32 5.35
N ARG A 117 -4.62 9.59 5.33
CA ARG A 117 -5.21 10.93 5.21
C ARG A 117 -4.95 11.84 6.41
N GLN A 118 -4.54 11.27 7.54
CA GLN A 118 -4.23 11.99 8.77
C GLN A 118 -2.77 12.47 8.83
N ALA A 119 -1.91 11.85 8.02
CA ALA A 119 -0.49 12.11 8.08
C ALA A 119 -0.09 13.34 7.26
N LYS A 120 1.08 13.91 7.59
CA LYS A 120 1.54 15.20 7.02
C LYS A 120 1.56 15.22 5.50
N ARG A 121 1.84 14.10 4.84
CA ARG A 121 1.89 14.06 3.39
C ARG A 121 0.57 14.55 2.80
N TRP A 122 -0.55 13.98 3.23
CA TRP A 122 -1.86 14.34 2.71
C TRP A 122 -2.38 15.63 3.35
N LEU A 123 -2.19 15.80 4.66
CA LEU A 123 -2.72 16.95 5.41
C LEU A 123 -2.02 18.28 5.09
N GLU A 124 -0.71 18.26 4.81
CA GLU A 124 0.13 19.46 4.71
C GLU A 124 0.89 19.54 3.37
N GLU A 125 1.50 18.45 2.89
CA GLU A 125 2.53 18.55 1.85
C GLU A 125 2.06 18.36 0.40
N ILE A 126 0.93 17.69 0.16
CA ILE A 126 0.38 17.57 -1.20
C ILE A 126 -0.09 18.96 -1.65
N PRO A 127 0.22 19.40 -2.88
CA PRO A 127 -0.29 20.66 -3.42
C PRO A 127 -1.83 20.75 -3.38
N ASP A 128 -2.34 21.93 -3.06
CA ASP A 128 -3.78 22.19 -2.91
C ASP A 128 -4.59 21.81 -4.15
N ASP A 129 -4.07 22.11 -5.35
CA ASP A 129 -4.73 21.81 -6.63
C ASP A 129 -4.85 20.30 -6.95
N LEU A 130 -4.15 19.43 -6.20
CA LEU A 130 -4.29 17.96 -6.33
C LEU A 130 -5.28 17.39 -5.32
N LEU A 131 -5.57 18.11 -4.24
CA LEU A 131 -6.57 17.71 -3.24
C LEU A 131 -7.97 17.98 -3.74
N THR A 132 -8.97 17.48 -3.01
CA THR A 132 -10.38 17.65 -3.38
C THR A 132 -10.68 19.16 -3.51
N PRO A 133 -11.03 19.65 -4.71
CA PRO A 133 -11.02 21.09 -4.98
C PRO A 133 -12.30 21.79 -4.52
N MET A 134 -13.34 21.05 -4.13
CA MET A 134 -14.61 21.65 -3.74
C MET A 134 -15.22 21.03 -2.50
N ALA A 135 -16.08 21.79 -1.84
CA ALA A 135 -16.99 21.34 -0.81
C ALA A 135 -18.42 21.77 -1.14
N ARG A 136 -19.38 20.86 -0.96
CA ARG A 136 -20.81 21.17 -1.05
C ARG A 136 -21.37 21.45 0.34
N ILE A 137 -21.83 22.67 0.56
CA ILE A 137 -22.27 23.18 1.87
C ILE A 137 -23.63 23.82 1.68
N HIS A 138 -24.66 23.34 2.38
CA HIS A 138 -26.04 23.85 2.29
C HIS A 138 -26.59 23.92 0.85
N GLY A 139 -26.15 23.00 -0.03
CA GLY A 139 -26.57 22.98 -1.44
C GLY A 139 -25.77 23.88 -2.38
N GLN A 140 -24.84 24.69 -1.84
CA GLN A 140 -23.91 25.50 -2.62
C GLN A 140 -22.57 24.80 -2.78
N ASP A 141 -21.96 24.96 -3.96
CA ASP A 141 -20.62 24.45 -4.24
C ASP A 141 -19.58 25.55 -4.05
N PHE A 142 -18.63 25.32 -3.15
CA PHE A 142 -17.48 26.18 -2.90
C PHE A 142 -16.23 25.51 -3.47
N TYR A 143 -15.48 26.19 -4.32
CA TYR A 143 -14.22 25.67 -4.84
C TYR A 143 -13.03 26.40 -4.20
N ILE A 144 -11.88 25.72 -4.19
CA ILE A 144 -10.60 26.36 -3.90
C ILE A 144 -10.32 27.43 -4.97
N HIS A 145 -9.54 28.45 -4.59
CA HIS A 145 -9.14 29.57 -5.43
C HIS A 145 -10.29 30.45 -5.93
N GLU A 146 -11.51 30.27 -5.39
CA GLU A 146 -12.65 31.12 -5.65
C GLU A 146 -13.00 32.00 -4.44
N PRO A 147 -13.31 33.28 -4.63
CA PRO A 147 -13.85 34.13 -3.57
C PRO A 147 -15.12 33.57 -2.94
N ALA A 148 -15.17 33.62 -1.61
CA ALA A 148 -16.31 33.23 -0.80
C ALA A 148 -16.54 34.27 0.31
N MET A 149 -17.80 34.43 0.70
CA MET A 149 -18.20 35.29 1.80
C MET A 149 -18.61 34.46 3.03
N LEU A 150 -18.17 34.89 4.20
CA LEU A 150 -18.55 34.30 5.49
C LEU A 150 -19.81 34.97 6.06
N LYS A 151 -20.43 34.31 7.05
CA LYS A 151 -21.61 34.83 7.75
C LYS A 151 -21.39 36.16 8.47
N ASP A 152 -20.15 36.45 8.86
CA ASP A 152 -19.74 37.72 9.46
C ASP A 152 -19.35 38.78 8.42
N THR A 153 -19.63 38.52 7.13
CA THR A 153 -19.29 39.34 5.95
C THR A 153 -17.81 39.40 5.58
N THR A 154 -16.93 38.70 6.31
CA THR A 154 -15.53 38.56 5.91
C THR A 154 -15.44 37.85 4.55
N CYS A 155 -14.60 38.36 3.65
CA CYS A 155 -14.35 37.78 2.34
C CYS A 155 -13.02 37.02 2.35
N CYS A 156 -13.03 35.82 1.79
CA CYS A 156 -11.88 34.93 1.80
C CYS A 156 -11.82 34.07 0.54
N ILE A 157 -10.66 33.44 0.30
CA ILE A 157 -10.49 32.45 -0.76
C ILE A 157 -10.10 31.12 -0.12
N PRO A 158 -10.96 30.07 -0.15
CA PRO A 158 -10.57 28.74 0.26
C PRO A 158 -9.41 28.23 -0.58
N VAL A 159 -8.45 27.55 0.04
CA VAL A 159 -7.30 26.92 -0.66
C VAL A 159 -7.15 25.45 -0.33
N ARG A 160 -7.64 25.00 0.83
CA ARG A 160 -7.63 23.58 1.20
C ARG A 160 -8.83 23.21 2.05
N TRP A 161 -9.48 22.11 1.71
CA TRP A 161 -10.53 21.50 2.53
C TRP A 161 -9.97 20.36 3.38
N PHE A 162 -10.39 20.26 4.64
CA PHE A 162 -9.98 19.17 5.55
C PHE A 162 -11.03 18.90 6.63
N GLU A 163 -11.07 17.66 7.15
CA GLU A 163 -11.94 17.25 8.24
C GLU A 163 -11.24 17.42 9.60
N ARG A 164 -11.92 17.96 10.62
CA ARG A 164 -11.46 17.97 12.02
C ARG A 164 -12.64 17.66 12.93
N GLY A 165 -12.55 16.57 13.70
CA GLY A 165 -13.64 16.16 14.62
C GLY A 165 -15.00 15.95 13.92
N ASN A 166 -15.00 15.32 12.74
CA ASN A 166 -16.16 15.11 11.86
C ASN A 166 -16.77 16.38 11.24
N ASN A 167 -16.19 17.55 11.46
CA ASN A 167 -16.60 18.79 10.82
C ASN A 167 -15.64 19.14 9.68
N LEU A 168 -16.17 19.74 8.61
CA LEU A 168 -15.36 20.22 7.50
C LEU A 168 -14.85 21.64 7.77
N TYR A 169 -13.60 21.90 7.43
CA TYR A 169 -12.94 23.19 7.53
C TYR A 169 -12.28 23.55 6.19
N ALA A 170 -12.06 24.84 5.99
CA ALA A 170 -11.23 25.37 4.93
C ALA A 170 -10.03 26.11 5.52
N LYS A 171 -8.84 25.91 4.96
CA LYS A 171 -7.78 26.92 5.03
C LYS A 171 -8.08 27.96 3.98
N CYS A 172 -7.94 29.23 4.34
CA CYS A 172 -8.32 30.34 3.48
C CYS A 172 -7.22 31.41 3.41
N TRP A 173 -7.21 32.15 2.30
CA TRP A 173 -6.52 33.42 2.18
C TRP A 173 -7.48 34.58 2.41
N ARG A 174 -6.97 35.70 2.93
CA ARG A 174 -7.78 36.90 3.19
C ARG A 174 -7.92 37.74 1.93
N MET A 175 -9.06 38.39 1.79
CA MET A 175 -9.30 39.38 0.73
C MET A 175 -9.38 40.77 1.33
N GLU A 176 -8.58 41.70 0.81
CA GLU A 176 -8.59 43.10 1.21
C GLU A 176 -9.13 43.99 0.08
N PRO A 177 -10.15 44.82 0.34
CA PRO A 177 -10.72 45.67 -0.69
C PRO A 177 -9.76 46.81 -1.04
N VAL A 178 -9.56 47.02 -2.34
CA VAL A 178 -8.83 48.17 -2.89
C VAL A 178 -9.85 49.05 -3.59
N VAL A 179 -10.01 50.28 -3.08
CA VAL A 179 -10.90 51.30 -3.67
C VAL A 179 -10.07 52.55 -3.91
N SER A 180 -9.87 52.89 -5.18
CA SER A 180 -9.27 54.13 -5.65
C SER A 180 -10.09 54.72 -6.80
N ASP A 181 -9.79 55.96 -7.21
CA ASP A 181 -10.50 56.66 -8.29
C ASP A 181 -10.47 55.90 -9.63
N HIS A 182 -9.54 54.97 -9.81
CA HIS A 182 -9.33 54.22 -11.05
C HIS A 182 -9.44 52.70 -10.89
N THR A 183 -9.55 52.17 -9.66
CA THR A 183 -9.52 50.72 -9.43
C THR A 183 -10.38 50.34 -8.24
N ARG A 184 -11.31 49.40 -8.45
CA ARG A 184 -12.15 48.80 -7.41
C ARG A 184 -12.07 47.28 -7.52
N GLY A 185 -11.35 46.65 -6.59
CA GLY A 185 -11.09 45.20 -6.63
C GLY A 185 -10.57 44.68 -5.29
N TRP A 186 -9.89 43.54 -5.33
CA TRP A 186 -9.38 42.87 -4.13
C TRP A 186 -7.91 42.52 -4.29
N ASN A 187 -7.14 42.77 -3.22
CA ASN A 187 -5.86 42.11 -3.00
C ASN A 187 -6.09 40.81 -2.21
N VAL A 188 -5.28 39.79 -2.49
CA VAL A 188 -5.33 38.51 -1.78
C VAL A 188 -4.07 38.36 -0.94
N ILE A 189 -4.23 38.05 0.35
CA ILE A 189 -3.12 37.86 1.29
C ILE A 189 -3.07 36.39 1.70
N ARG A 190 -1.93 35.74 1.42
CA ARG A 190 -1.68 34.37 1.83
C ARG A 190 -1.51 34.27 3.35
N CYS A 191 -2.59 33.94 4.04
CA CYS A 191 -2.55 33.68 5.47
C CYS A 191 -2.24 32.20 5.75
N VAL A 192 -1.38 31.94 6.73
CA VAL A 192 -1.00 30.57 7.13
C VAL A 192 -1.99 29.99 8.16
N ASP A 193 -2.53 30.84 9.02
CA ASP A 193 -3.35 30.43 10.19
C ASP A 193 -4.84 30.80 10.06
N PHE A 194 -5.30 31.14 8.85
CA PHE A 194 -6.71 31.48 8.65
C PHE A 194 -7.53 30.24 8.27
N GLU A 195 -8.09 29.61 9.29
CA GLU A 195 -8.99 28.46 9.16
C GLU A 195 -10.44 28.86 9.42
N VAL A 196 -11.34 28.39 8.56
CA VAL A 196 -12.77 28.69 8.61
C VAL A 196 -13.56 27.38 8.72
N PRO A 197 -14.44 27.22 9.72
CA PRO A 197 -15.40 26.11 9.71
C PRO A 197 -16.32 26.24 8.50
N ALA A 198 -16.54 25.15 7.76
CA ALA A 198 -17.39 25.15 6.57
C ALA A 198 -18.80 25.70 6.84
N SER A 199 -19.32 25.50 8.06
CA SER A 199 -20.60 26.05 8.51
C SER A 199 -20.66 27.58 8.61
N SER A 200 -19.53 28.27 8.54
CA SER A 200 -19.44 29.75 8.55
C SER A 200 -19.49 30.36 7.16
N LEU A 201 -19.37 29.55 6.10
CA LEU A 201 -19.50 30.01 4.72
C LEU A 201 -20.96 30.38 4.43
N LEU A 202 -21.16 31.53 3.80
CA LEU A 202 -22.47 32.10 3.50
C LEU A 202 -22.74 32.12 1.99
N LYS A 203 -21.80 32.65 1.18
CA LYS A 203 -21.97 32.77 -0.28
C LYS A 203 -20.76 32.19 -1.00
N ASN A 204 -21.02 31.26 -1.91
CA ASN A 204 -20.02 30.82 -2.87
C ASN A 204 -19.74 31.89 -3.93
N PHE A 205 -18.82 31.61 -4.85
CA PHE A 205 -18.42 32.58 -5.88
C PHE A 205 -19.58 33.14 -6.70
N VAL A 206 -20.51 32.28 -7.12
CA VAL A 206 -21.64 32.67 -7.98
C VAL A 206 -22.60 33.58 -7.23
N GLU A 207 -23.06 33.17 -6.05
CA GLU A 207 -23.96 34.01 -5.24
C GLU A 207 -23.27 35.29 -4.78
N PHE A 208 -21.96 35.24 -4.52
CA PHE A 208 -21.20 36.41 -4.14
C PHE A 208 -21.09 37.40 -5.32
N GLN A 209 -20.90 36.94 -6.56
CA GLN A 209 -20.93 37.80 -7.74
C GLN A 209 -22.26 38.55 -7.84
N ASP A 210 -23.37 37.84 -7.68
CA ASP A 210 -24.72 38.42 -7.81
C ASP A 210 -24.99 39.44 -6.69
N ASP A 211 -24.59 39.15 -5.46
CA ASP A 211 -24.97 39.96 -4.30
C ASP A 211 -23.94 41.00 -3.85
N ALA A 212 -22.73 41.04 -4.43
CA ALA A 212 -21.66 41.95 -3.99
C ALA A 212 -22.10 43.43 -3.91
N HIS A 213 -22.96 43.85 -4.84
CA HIS A 213 -23.51 45.20 -4.87
C HIS A 213 -24.39 45.53 -3.65
N LEU A 214 -25.09 44.53 -3.08
CA LEU A 214 -25.94 44.69 -1.89
C LEU A 214 -25.13 45.00 -0.62
N TYR A 215 -23.86 44.57 -0.60
CA TYR A 215 -22.96 44.78 0.54
C TYR A 215 -22.04 46.00 0.35
N GLY A 216 -22.13 46.72 -0.78
CA GLY A 216 -21.28 47.89 -1.05
C GLY A 216 -19.79 47.57 -1.27
N ILE A 217 -19.44 46.29 -1.46
CA ILE A 217 -18.05 45.82 -1.62
C ILE A 217 -17.64 45.67 -3.10
N PRO A 218 -16.34 45.61 -3.42
CA PRO A 218 -15.89 45.36 -4.79
C PRO A 218 -16.38 44.02 -5.34
N SER A 219 -16.56 43.93 -6.67
CA SER A 219 -16.92 42.66 -7.32
C SER A 219 -15.88 41.57 -7.00
N PRO A 220 -16.29 40.35 -6.63
CA PRO A 220 -15.37 39.24 -6.40
C PRO A 220 -14.63 38.79 -7.67
N THR A 221 -15.04 39.25 -8.86
CA THR A 221 -14.35 38.94 -10.12
C THR A 221 -13.08 39.75 -10.35
N ILE A 222 -12.87 40.84 -9.60
CA ILE A 222 -11.75 41.75 -9.80
C ILE A 222 -10.68 41.46 -8.74
N LEU A 223 -9.93 40.38 -8.95
CA LEU A 223 -8.75 40.02 -8.15
C LEU A 223 -7.51 40.66 -8.77
N LEU A 224 -6.80 41.48 -8.01
CA LEU A 224 -5.69 42.30 -8.51
C LEU A 224 -4.35 41.60 -8.31
N ARG A 225 -3.90 41.55 -7.05
CA ARG A 225 -2.55 41.10 -6.68
C ARG A 225 -2.59 40.14 -5.51
N GLU A 226 -1.59 39.29 -5.48
CA GLU A 226 -1.35 38.34 -4.41
C GLU A 226 -0.13 38.75 -3.59
N TYR A 227 -0.27 38.72 -2.28
CA TYR A 227 0.80 39.03 -1.31
C TYR A 227 1.02 37.84 -0.39
N ASP A 228 2.25 37.69 0.09
CA ASP A 228 2.53 36.75 1.18
C ASP A 228 2.03 37.29 2.54
N ALA A 229 2.24 36.50 3.60
CA ALA A 229 1.83 36.86 4.95
C ALA A 229 2.56 38.12 5.49
N ASP A 230 3.73 38.45 4.94
CA ASP A 230 4.55 39.60 5.32
C ASP A 230 4.25 40.85 4.47
N GLY A 231 3.29 40.76 3.54
CA GLY A 231 2.89 41.84 2.64
C GLY A 231 3.80 42.03 1.42
N ILE A 232 4.66 41.05 1.11
CA ILE A 232 5.51 41.07 -0.08
C ILE A 232 4.67 40.63 -1.29
N LEU A 233 4.74 41.40 -2.38
CA LEU A 233 4.07 41.09 -3.63
C LEU A 233 4.62 39.80 -4.23
N ILE A 234 3.74 38.83 -4.44
CA ILE A 234 4.03 37.57 -5.14
C ILE A 234 3.83 37.74 -6.64
N GLY A 235 2.72 38.37 -7.05
CA GLY A 235 2.39 38.59 -8.45
C GLY A 235 0.91 38.90 -8.66
N ASP A 236 0.48 38.85 -9.92
CA ASP A 236 -0.92 38.99 -10.30
C ASP A 236 -1.71 37.70 -10.02
N TRP A 237 -3.00 37.82 -9.73
CA TRP A 237 -3.85 36.65 -9.48
C TRP A 237 -4.08 35.82 -10.76
N THR A 238 -3.70 34.54 -10.73
CA THR A 238 -3.82 33.64 -11.90
C THR A 238 -4.51 32.31 -11.62
N HIS A 239 -4.91 32.05 -10.37
CA HIS A 239 -5.45 30.74 -9.96
C HIS A 239 -6.88 30.45 -10.42
N THR A 240 -7.65 31.47 -10.79
CA THR A 240 -9.06 31.31 -11.16
C THR A 240 -9.48 32.35 -12.20
N ASN A 241 -10.33 31.94 -13.14
CA ASN A 241 -10.83 32.80 -14.19
C ASN A 241 -12.00 33.66 -13.66
N PRO A 242 -11.98 34.99 -13.85
CA PRO A 242 -13.05 35.89 -13.38
C PRO A 242 -14.46 35.61 -13.92
N ILE A 243 -14.57 34.99 -15.10
CA ILE A 243 -15.83 34.68 -15.78
C ILE A 243 -16.27 33.25 -15.44
N ASP A 244 -15.37 32.30 -15.61
CA ASP A 244 -15.69 30.86 -15.53
C ASP A 244 -15.53 30.28 -14.10
N GLY A 245 -14.87 31.00 -13.19
CA GLY A 245 -14.47 30.47 -11.89
C GLY A 245 -13.34 29.45 -12.00
N ASN A 246 -13.30 28.52 -11.04
CA ASN A 246 -12.37 27.40 -11.02
C ASN A 246 -12.60 26.50 -12.24
N ARG A 247 -11.54 26.02 -12.88
CA ARG A 247 -11.65 25.15 -14.07
C ARG A 247 -12.52 23.91 -13.82
N TRP A 248 -12.47 23.37 -12.61
CA TRP A 248 -13.23 22.19 -12.21
C TRP A 248 -14.71 22.48 -12.02
N ARG A 249 -15.09 23.70 -11.62
CA ARG A 249 -16.49 24.15 -11.60
C ARG A 249 -17.08 24.11 -13.00
N LYS A 250 -16.37 24.71 -13.96
CA LYS A 250 -16.79 24.73 -15.36
C LYS A 250 -16.96 23.34 -15.94
N LEU A 251 -15.98 22.46 -15.72
CA LEU A 251 -16.02 21.08 -16.23
C LEU A 251 -17.10 20.23 -15.55
N ALA A 252 -17.31 20.40 -14.25
CA ALA A 252 -18.26 19.58 -13.50
C ALA A 252 -19.72 20.02 -13.66
N GLY A 253 -19.97 21.27 -14.06
CA GLY A 253 -21.32 21.74 -14.37
C GLY A 253 -22.32 21.61 -13.21
N GLY A 254 -21.87 21.82 -11.96
CA GLY A 254 -22.69 21.66 -10.75
C GLY A 254 -22.68 20.24 -10.14
N HIS A 255 -21.89 19.32 -10.67
CA HIS A 255 -21.61 18.03 -10.03
C HIS A 255 -20.40 18.10 -9.09
N ARG A 256 -20.31 17.16 -8.15
CA ARG A 256 -19.19 17.12 -7.21
C ARG A 256 -17.87 16.80 -7.91
N VAL A 257 -16.79 17.35 -7.38
CA VAL A 257 -15.42 17.04 -7.78
C VAL A 257 -14.66 16.55 -6.56
N VAL A 258 -14.07 15.35 -6.64
CA VAL A 258 -13.34 14.73 -5.53
C VAL A 258 -11.98 14.21 -5.97
N SER A 259 -10.99 14.24 -5.09
CA SER A 259 -9.66 13.67 -5.38
C SER A 259 -9.51 12.25 -4.84
N PHE A 260 -8.95 11.37 -5.68
CA PHE A 260 -8.76 9.96 -5.40
C PHE A 260 -7.27 9.65 -5.21
N ALA A 261 -6.85 9.52 -3.95
CA ALA A 261 -5.47 9.22 -3.59
C ALA A 261 -5.15 7.73 -3.80
N MET A 262 -3.94 7.41 -4.27
CA MET A 262 -3.52 6.03 -4.54
C MET A 262 -2.16 5.67 -3.93
N TRP A 263 -2.07 4.49 -3.34
CA TRP A 263 -0.82 3.77 -3.15
C TRP A 263 -0.51 3.00 -4.42
N MET A 264 0.57 3.34 -5.11
CA MET A 264 1.02 2.63 -6.30
C MET A 264 2.20 1.72 -5.95
N TYR A 265 2.19 0.49 -6.45
CA TYR A 265 3.21 -0.51 -6.18
C TYR A 265 3.80 -1.06 -7.48
N CYS A 266 5.11 -1.28 -7.50
CA CYS A 266 5.74 -2.15 -8.47
C CYS A 266 6.74 -3.10 -7.81
N ASP A 267 6.77 -4.32 -8.30
CA ASP A 267 7.79 -5.31 -7.97
C ASP A 267 7.87 -6.38 -9.05
N ASP A 268 8.91 -7.21 -8.94
CA ASP A 268 9.10 -8.33 -9.82
C ASP A 268 8.54 -9.66 -9.29
N THR A 269 7.92 -10.37 -10.21
CA THR A 269 7.31 -11.67 -9.98
C THR A 269 7.88 -12.67 -10.96
N SER A 270 8.05 -13.92 -10.54
CA SER A 270 8.32 -14.97 -11.51
C SER A 270 7.06 -15.33 -12.27
N GLY A 271 7.17 -15.43 -13.60
CA GLY A 271 6.18 -16.07 -14.49
C GLY A 271 6.28 -17.60 -14.53
N ASN A 272 7.22 -18.19 -13.79
CA ASN A 272 7.40 -19.64 -13.65
C ASN A 272 7.34 -20.05 -12.16
N LEU A 273 7.29 -21.36 -11.88
CA LEU A 273 7.42 -21.90 -10.51
C LEU A 273 8.78 -21.52 -9.86
N SER A 274 9.83 -21.23 -10.65
CA SER A 274 11.13 -20.73 -10.17
C SER A 274 11.40 -19.30 -10.65
N LYS A 275 12.03 -18.45 -9.84
CA LYS A 275 12.34 -17.03 -10.15
C LYS A 275 13.38 -16.82 -11.25
N LYS A 276 14.11 -17.86 -11.67
CA LYS A 276 15.33 -17.71 -12.47
C LYS A 276 15.08 -17.50 -13.97
N TRP A 277 13.90 -17.89 -14.47
CA TRP A 277 13.57 -17.83 -15.89
C TRP A 277 12.18 -17.22 -16.02
N ASN A 278 12.04 -16.06 -16.69
CA ASN A 278 10.78 -15.33 -16.94
C ASN A 278 10.31 -14.34 -15.84
N LYS A 279 11.16 -13.37 -15.49
CA LYS A 279 10.82 -12.25 -14.59
C LYS A 279 9.79 -11.32 -15.23
N HIS A 280 8.72 -10.99 -14.50
CA HIS A 280 7.69 -10.03 -14.88
C HIS A 280 7.65 -8.92 -13.84
N ASN A 281 7.77 -7.66 -14.27
CA ASN A 281 7.47 -6.54 -13.39
C ASN A 281 5.97 -6.23 -13.51
N SER A 282 5.32 -5.89 -12.40
CA SER A 282 3.88 -5.59 -12.41
C SER A 282 3.57 -4.32 -11.66
N PHE A 283 2.67 -3.49 -12.19
CA PHE A 283 2.11 -2.34 -11.49
C PHE A 283 0.73 -2.68 -10.93
N LEU A 284 0.56 -2.33 -9.66
CA LEU A 284 -0.69 -2.46 -8.91
C LEU A 284 -0.99 -1.13 -8.20
N PHE A 285 -2.24 -0.91 -7.81
CA PHE A 285 -2.57 0.17 -6.89
C PHE A 285 -3.70 -0.22 -5.93
N THR A 286 -3.77 0.50 -4.81
CA THR A 286 -4.89 0.46 -3.86
C THR A 286 -5.30 1.90 -3.52
N PRO A 287 -6.60 2.20 -3.36
CA PRO A 287 -7.03 3.53 -2.95
C PRO A 287 -6.49 3.86 -1.56
N ALA A 288 -5.75 4.96 -1.44
CA ALA A 288 -5.15 5.40 -0.18
C ALA A 288 -6.17 6.04 0.77
N GLY A 289 -7.33 6.45 0.26
CA GLY A 289 -8.45 6.97 1.05
C GLY A 289 -9.24 5.91 1.82
N LEU A 290 -8.94 4.62 1.61
CA LEU A 290 -9.51 3.53 2.38
C LEU A 290 -8.88 3.47 3.78
N PRO A 291 -9.63 3.05 4.80
CA PRO A 291 -9.03 2.72 6.10
C PRO A 291 -8.07 1.54 5.93
N ARG A 292 -7.03 1.47 6.77
CA ARG A 292 -5.97 0.43 6.78
C ARG A 292 -6.51 -0.97 6.57
N GLU A 293 -7.61 -1.27 7.26
CA GLU A 293 -8.23 -2.59 7.27
C GLU A 293 -8.82 -3.00 5.93
N GLU A 294 -9.29 -2.03 5.15
CA GLU A 294 -9.80 -2.24 3.81
C GLU A 294 -8.65 -2.18 2.79
N SER A 295 -7.68 -1.27 2.97
CA SER A 295 -6.54 -1.13 2.05
C SER A 295 -5.62 -2.35 2.04
N GLN A 296 -5.53 -3.10 3.14
CA GLN A 296 -4.75 -4.34 3.22
C GLN A 296 -5.46 -5.57 2.64
N ARG A 297 -6.70 -5.45 2.18
CA ARG A 297 -7.44 -6.56 1.56
C ARG A 297 -7.08 -6.70 0.09
N GLU A 298 -6.84 -7.93 -0.35
CA GLU A 298 -6.64 -8.25 -1.77
C GLU A 298 -7.81 -7.81 -2.66
N TYR A 299 -9.02 -7.72 -2.10
CA TYR A 299 -10.21 -7.20 -2.78
C TYR A 299 -10.03 -5.76 -3.32
N ASN A 300 -9.23 -4.95 -2.63
CA ASN A 300 -8.95 -3.55 -2.96
C ASN A 300 -7.57 -3.37 -3.62
N VAL A 301 -6.93 -4.45 -4.08
CA VAL A 301 -5.69 -4.42 -4.88
C VAL A 301 -6.06 -4.53 -6.36
N HIS A 302 -5.72 -3.49 -7.13
CA HIS A 302 -6.06 -3.40 -8.54
C HIS A 302 -4.82 -3.56 -9.42
N PHE A 303 -4.95 -4.41 -10.44
CA PHE A 303 -3.89 -4.63 -11.43
C PHE A 303 -3.95 -3.61 -12.57
N LEU A 304 -2.80 -3.01 -12.89
CA LEU A 304 -2.65 -2.10 -14.03
C LEU A 304 -1.96 -2.79 -15.20
N CYS A 305 -0.72 -3.25 -15.04
CA CYS A 305 0.01 -3.86 -16.14
C CYS A 305 1.10 -4.81 -15.66
N THR A 306 1.55 -5.66 -16.57
CA THR A 306 2.72 -6.52 -16.36
C THR A 306 3.47 -6.72 -17.67
N SER A 307 4.78 -6.92 -17.59
CA SER A 307 5.58 -7.32 -18.74
C SER A 307 6.86 -8.03 -18.31
N ASN A 308 7.25 -9.02 -19.12
CA ASN A 308 8.55 -9.67 -19.05
C ASN A 308 9.57 -9.09 -20.06
N LEU A 309 9.13 -8.14 -20.90
CA LEU A 309 9.96 -7.49 -21.92
C LEU A 309 10.14 -6.00 -21.63
N ALA A 310 9.03 -5.28 -21.43
CA ALA A 310 9.05 -3.86 -21.15
C ALA A 310 9.59 -3.61 -19.73
N PRO A 311 10.61 -2.76 -19.55
CA PRO A 311 11.08 -2.34 -18.23
C PRO A 311 9.99 -1.62 -17.42
N PRO A 312 10.09 -1.60 -16.08
CA PRO A 312 9.09 -0.97 -15.21
C PRO A 312 8.79 0.48 -15.58
N LEU A 313 9.83 1.30 -15.78
CA LEU A 313 9.65 2.72 -16.08
C LEU A 313 9.02 2.96 -17.46
N GLU A 314 9.19 2.05 -18.42
CA GLU A 314 8.47 2.14 -19.70
C GLU A 314 7.00 1.79 -19.56
N MET A 315 6.66 0.82 -18.72
CA MET A 315 5.26 0.53 -18.40
C MET A 315 4.59 1.66 -17.61
N LEU A 316 5.32 2.28 -16.69
CA LEU A 316 4.85 3.43 -15.93
C LEU A 316 4.51 4.62 -16.84
N ASP A 317 5.22 4.81 -17.96
CA ASP A 317 4.95 5.87 -18.93
C ASP A 317 3.51 5.78 -19.46
N GLY A 318 3.03 4.57 -19.78
CA GLY A 318 1.66 4.34 -20.21
C GLY A 318 0.60 4.50 -19.12
N ILE A 319 0.99 4.47 -17.84
CA ILE A 319 0.12 4.81 -16.70
C ILE A 319 0.12 6.32 -16.48
N VAL A 320 1.27 6.98 -16.58
CA VAL A 320 1.40 8.44 -16.46
C VAL A 320 0.63 9.16 -17.56
N ASP A 321 0.61 8.63 -18.79
CA ASP A 321 -0.28 9.16 -19.85
C ASP A 321 -1.76 9.19 -19.41
N GLN A 322 -2.22 8.18 -18.66
CA GLN A 322 -3.61 8.13 -18.16
C GLN A 322 -3.84 9.09 -17.00
N LEU A 323 -2.83 9.32 -16.15
CA LEU A 323 -2.87 10.33 -15.09
C LEU A 323 -2.91 11.75 -15.68
N GLU A 324 -2.10 12.03 -16.70
CA GLU A 324 -2.10 13.31 -17.43
C GLU A 324 -3.47 13.55 -18.08
N LEU A 325 -4.06 12.53 -18.74
CA LEU A 325 -5.41 12.64 -19.32
C LEU A 325 -6.49 12.90 -18.26
N ALA A 326 -6.38 12.28 -17.08
CA ALA A 326 -7.30 12.49 -15.96
C ALA A 326 -7.12 13.87 -15.30
N ASP A 327 -5.90 14.42 -15.28
CA ASP A 327 -5.64 15.79 -14.82
C ASP A 327 -6.20 16.84 -15.79
N GLU A 328 -6.30 16.54 -17.08
CA GLU A 328 -6.90 17.43 -18.08
C GLU A 328 -8.43 17.40 -18.04
N ASN A 329 -9.02 16.20 -17.97
CA ASN A 329 -10.46 16.01 -18.22
C ASN A 329 -11.27 15.59 -16.99
N GLY A 330 -10.60 15.14 -15.92
CA GLY A 330 -11.22 14.41 -14.83
C GLY A 330 -11.74 13.03 -15.26
N ILE A 331 -12.15 12.21 -14.29
CA ILE A 331 -12.78 10.90 -14.52
C ILE A 331 -14.25 10.99 -14.10
N TRP A 332 -15.16 10.90 -15.06
CA TRP A 332 -16.58 10.81 -14.76
C TRP A 332 -16.94 9.43 -14.19
N ALA A 333 -17.61 9.44 -13.04
CA ALA A 333 -18.10 8.26 -12.35
C ALA A 333 -19.48 8.51 -11.74
N TRP A 334 -20.16 7.43 -11.37
CA TRP A 334 -21.35 7.50 -10.53
C TRP A 334 -20.97 7.24 -9.09
N ASP A 335 -21.28 8.19 -8.21
CA ASP A 335 -21.12 7.99 -6.78
C ASP A 335 -22.31 7.18 -6.25
N CYS A 336 -22.11 5.89 -5.97
CA CYS A 336 -23.22 5.06 -5.51
C CYS A 336 -23.70 5.38 -4.08
N LYS A 337 -22.92 6.15 -3.31
CA LYS A 337 -23.28 6.58 -1.95
C LYS A 337 -24.10 7.87 -1.98
N GLU A 338 -23.64 8.87 -2.71
CA GLU A 338 -24.35 10.15 -2.85
C GLU A 338 -25.47 10.08 -3.92
N ASN A 339 -25.47 9.02 -4.73
CA ASN A 339 -26.41 8.77 -5.82
C ASN A 339 -26.46 9.92 -6.85
N GLU A 340 -25.29 10.40 -7.25
CA GLU A 340 -25.13 11.48 -8.23
C GLU A 340 -23.88 11.28 -9.11
N PRO A 341 -23.83 11.92 -10.30
CA PRO A 341 -22.59 12.04 -11.08
C PRO A 341 -21.50 12.75 -10.28
N VAL A 342 -20.27 12.27 -10.42
CA VAL A 342 -19.09 12.85 -9.77
C VAL A 342 -17.90 12.86 -10.73
N LEU A 343 -17.13 13.94 -10.70
CA LEU A 343 -15.85 14.08 -11.39
C LEU A 343 -14.72 13.72 -10.42
N VAL A 344 -13.86 12.79 -10.79
CA VAL A 344 -12.83 12.22 -9.91
C VAL A 344 -11.43 12.57 -10.42
N LEU A 345 -10.57 13.05 -9.54
CA LEU A 345 -9.21 13.50 -9.84
C LEU A 345 -8.17 12.58 -9.18
N PRO A 346 -7.50 11.68 -9.91
CA PRO A 346 -6.56 10.75 -9.30
C PRO A 346 -5.23 11.45 -8.98
N PHE A 347 -4.62 11.10 -7.84
CA PHE A 347 -3.23 11.44 -7.56
C PHE A 347 -2.50 10.30 -6.83
N VAL A 348 -1.17 10.28 -6.98
CA VAL A 348 -0.31 9.25 -6.39
C VAL A 348 0.22 9.76 -5.05
N LEU A 349 -0.13 9.08 -3.95
CA LEU A 349 0.32 9.46 -2.61
C LEU A 349 1.79 9.04 -2.39
N ALA A 350 2.15 7.83 -2.81
CA ALA A 350 3.51 7.29 -2.78
C ALA A 350 3.70 6.13 -3.75
N LEU A 351 4.97 5.82 -4.03
CA LEU A 351 5.41 4.65 -4.79
C LEU A 351 6.02 3.59 -3.84
N LEU A 352 5.45 2.40 -3.84
CA LEU A 352 5.82 1.26 -3.01
C LEU A 352 6.56 0.22 -3.86
N GLY A 353 7.48 -0.50 -3.24
CA GLY A 353 8.30 -1.54 -3.88
C GLY A 353 9.47 -1.92 -3.00
N ASP A 354 10.22 -2.94 -3.41
CA ASP A 354 11.44 -3.33 -2.71
C ASP A 354 12.56 -2.27 -2.88
N ASN A 355 13.67 -2.40 -2.17
CA ASN A 355 14.73 -1.38 -2.20
C ASN A 355 15.35 -1.15 -3.61
N PRO A 356 15.62 -2.20 -4.41
CA PRO A 356 15.94 -2.06 -5.83
C PRO A 356 14.91 -1.26 -6.62
N MET A 357 13.62 -1.61 -6.56
CA MET A 357 12.57 -0.92 -7.31
C MET A 357 12.41 0.54 -6.86
N GLN A 358 12.50 0.81 -5.56
CA GLN A 358 12.48 2.18 -5.05
C GLN A 358 13.69 3.00 -5.50
N SER A 359 14.86 2.36 -5.71
CA SER A 359 16.00 3.03 -6.33
C SER A 359 15.74 3.33 -7.81
N GLU A 360 15.10 2.41 -8.53
CA GLU A 360 14.68 2.59 -9.93
C GLU A 360 13.74 3.80 -10.07
N PHE A 361 12.72 3.90 -9.20
CA PHE A 361 11.80 5.05 -9.18
C PHE A 361 12.51 6.38 -8.93
N ALA A 362 13.50 6.40 -8.05
CA ALA A 362 14.24 7.61 -7.69
C ALA A 362 15.37 7.96 -8.68
N GLY A 363 15.52 7.23 -9.80
CA GLY A 363 16.65 7.42 -10.72
C GLY A 363 18.00 7.24 -10.01
N HIS A 364 18.05 6.40 -8.99
CA HIS A 364 19.21 6.19 -8.12
C HIS A 364 20.05 4.99 -8.60
N ILE A 365 21.37 5.10 -8.54
CA ILE A 365 22.31 4.11 -9.08
C ILE A 365 22.27 2.74 -8.36
N GLY A 366 21.59 2.67 -7.22
CA GLY A 366 21.34 1.46 -6.45
C GLY A 366 22.25 1.30 -5.24
N LEU A 367 21.96 0.27 -4.43
CA LEU A 367 22.54 0.06 -3.10
C LEU A 367 24.05 -0.26 -3.08
N ARG A 368 24.68 -0.48 -4.25
CA ARG A 368 26.13 -0.69 -4.39
C ARG A 368 26.87 0.56 -4.88
N GLY A 369 26.16 1.67 -5.09
CA GLY A 369 26.74 2.95 -5.47
C GLY A 369 27.57 3.59 -4.35
N LYS A 370 28.40 4.59 -4.71
CA LYS A 370 29.13 5.42 -3.73
C LYS A 370 28.15 6.06 -2.74
N TYR A 371 27.16 6.76 -3.28
CA TYR A 371 25.97 7.15 -2.56
C TYR A 371 24.95 6.03 -2.74
N PHE A 372 24.71 5.26 -1.68
CA PHE A 372 23.87 4.07 -1.74
C PHE A 372 22.45 4.32 -1.23
N CYS A 373 22.18 5.49 -0.62
CA CYS A 373 20.87 5.86 -0.14
C CYS A 373 20.14 6.72 -1.17
N ARG A 374 18.94 6.26 -1.56
CA ARG A 374 18.05 6.99 -2.45
C ARG A 374 17.39 8.22 -1.79
N ILE A 375 17.37 8.28 -0.46
CA ILE A 375 16.65 9.33 0.30
C ILE A 375 17.59 10.49 0.65
N CYS A 376 18.86 10.20 0.96
CA CYS A 376 19.83 11.19 1.39
C CYS A 376 21.21 11.02 0.76
N TRP A 377 22.08 11.99 1.00
CA TRP A 377 23.44 12.07 0.46
C TRP A 377 24.49 11.33 1.30
N VAL A 378 24.13 10.28 2.04
CA VAL A 378 25.14 9.42 2.71
C VAL A 378 25.96 8.67 1.66
N HIS A 379 27.26 8.49 1.93
CA HIS A 379 28.15 7.73 1.07
C HIS A 379 28.92 6.66 1.85
N GLY A 380 29.34 5.61 1.14
CA GLY A 380 30.30 4.63 1.67
C GLY A 380 31.73 5.18 1.70
N SER A 381 32.66 4.39 2.26
CA SER A 381 34.11 4.66 2.17
C SER A 381 34.61 4.46 0.73
N ASP A 382 35.40 5.41 0.23
CA ASP A 382 36.03 5.29 -1.09
C ASP A 382 37.04 4.14 -1.10
N THR A 383 36.96 3.25 -2.10
CA THR A 383 37.86 2.08 -2.22
C THR A 383 39.29 2.43 -2.66
N ASN A 384 39.65 3.71 -2.77
CA ASN A 384 40.85 4.19 -3.48
C ASN A 384 41.78 5.13 -2.69
N GLU A 385 41.61 5.35 -1.38
CA GLU A 385 42.61 6.10 -0.63
C GLU A 385 43.79 5.19 -0.25
N ALA A 386 44.91 5.29 -0.98
CA ALA A 386 46.12 4.52 -0.70
C ALA A 386 47.08 5.32 0.22
N VAL A 387 47.49 4.74 1.35
CA VAL A 387 48.63 5.20 2.17
C VAL A 387 49.69 4.06 2.22
N PRO A 388 51.01 4.34 2.19
CA PRO A 388 52.06 3.34 1.96
C PRO A 388 52.53 2.58 3.22
N GLY A 389 52.96 1.32 3.06
CA GLY A 389 53.69 0.49 4.06
C GLY A 389 52.89 -0.74 4.55
N GLU A 390 53.08 -1.93 3.95
CA GLU A 390 53.70 -3.16 4.58
C GLU A 390 52.76 -3.90 5.56
N SER A 391 52.62 -5.22 5.64
CA SER A 391 53.06 -6.43 4.91
C SER A 391 52.01 -7.55 5.18
N ASN A 392 52.06 -8.64 4.41
CA ASN A 392 50.98 -9.63 4.17
C ASN A 392 50.75 -10.67 5.27
N VAL A 393 49.47 -10.97 5.59
CA VAL A 393 48.92 -12.35 5.81
C VAL A 393 47.42 -12.37 5.45
N SER A 394 46.98 -13.35 4.66
CA SER A 394 45.62 -13.51 4.09
C SER A 394 44.76 -14.52 4.86
N PRO A 395 43.42 -14.35 4.87
CA PRO A 395 42.51 -15.49 4.71
C PRO A 395 41.54 -15.32 3.52
N GLN A 396 41.20 -16.47 2.90
CA GLN A 396 40.40 -16.65 1.69
C GLN A 396 38.95 -16.12 1.78
N PRO A 397 38.33 -15.69 0.65
CA PRO A 397 36.91 -15.38 0.59
C PRO A 397 36.07 -16.63 0.29
N SER A 398 35.10 -16.91 1.16
CA SER A 398 33.99 -17.83 0.92
C SER A 398 32.97 -17.22 -0.06
N GLU A 399 32.52 -18.04 -0.98
CA GLU A 399 31.54 -17.78 -2.03
C GLU A 399 30.26 -17.09 -1.50
N ILE A 400 29.86 -16.00 -2.16
CA ILE A 400 28.57 -15.34 -1.96
C ILE A 400 27.79 -15.43 -3.26
N ASP A 401 26.56 -15.93 -3.11
CA ASP A 401 25.55 -16.12 -4.13
C ASP A 401 25.29 -14.89 -5.00
N SER A 402 24.99 -15.23 -6.25
CA SER A 402 24.81 -14.39 -7.41
C SER A 402 23.40 -13.79 -7.48
N GLU A 403 23.26 -12.55 -7.05
CA GLU A 403 22.20 -11.64 -7.52
C GLU A 403 22.84 -10.59 -8.44
N THR A 404 22.94 -10.96 -9.73
CA THR A 404 22.91 -10.11 -10.94
C THR A 404 23.24 -11.00 -12.14
N GLY A 405 22.23 -11.51 -12.84
CA GLY A 405 22.40 -12.19 -14.12
C GLY A 405 22.29 -11.19 -15.27
N SER A 406 23.43 -10.74 -15.79
CA SER A 406 23.50 -10.07 -17.10
C SER A 406 24.21 -11.01 -18.07
N THR A 407 23.44 -11.70 -18.91
CA THR A 407 23.94 -12.55 -20.00
C THR A 407 24.55 -11.69 -21.11
N ARG A 408 25.85 -11.88 -21.36
CA ARG A 408 26.52 -11.47 -22.60
C ARG A 408 26.74 -12.73 -23.45
N ALA A 409 26.38 -12.67 -24.73
CA ALA A 409 26.62 -13.73 -25.72
C ALA A 409 28.12 -13.92 -26.01
N PRO A 410 28.56 -15.12 -26.45
CA PRO A 410 29.98 -15.46 -26.60
C PRO A 410 30.55 -14.97 -27.92
N SER A 411 31.84 -14.62 -27.93
CA SER A 411 32.65 -14.42 -29.14
C SER A 411 34.03 -15.04 -28.93
N PRO A 412 34.68 -15.56 -29.98
CA PRO A 412 35.68 -16.61 -29.85
C PRO A 412 37.06 -16.09 -29.43
N SER A 413 37.77 -17.01 -28.78
CA SER A 413 39.12 -16.90 -28.23
C SER A 413 40.19 -16.49 -29.25
N SER A 414 41.01 -15.51 -28.88
CA SER A 414 42.45 -15.48 -29.19
C SER A 414 43.16 -14.41 -28.37
N GLY A 415 44.27 -14.76 -27.71
CA GLY A 415 45.34 -13.81 -27.37
C GLY A 415 45.66 -13.57 -25.88
N VAL A 416 46.66 -14.31 -25.39
CA VAL A 416 47.75 -13.92 -24.44
C VAL A 416 47.39 -13.54 -22.97
N PRO A 417 47.97 -14.22 -21.96
CA PRO A 417 47.76 -13.88 -20.56
C PRO A 417 48.57 -12.63 -20.16
N THR A 418 47.88 -11.52 -19.90
CA THR A 418 48.47 -10.36 -19.21
C THR A 418 48.26 -10.50 -17.71
N GLN A 419 49.37 -10.63 -16.97
CA GLN A 419 49.40 -10.66 -15.50
C GLN A 419 48.75 -9.38 -14.92
N LYS A 420 47.58 -9.51 -14.30
CA LYS A 420 46.98 -8.42 -13.50
C LYS A 420 47.71 -8.33 -12.16
N LYS A 421 48.46 -7.24 -11.97
CA LYS A 421 49.00 -6.81 -10.66
C LYS A 421 47.86 -6.77 -9.62
N GLY A 422 48.04 -7.49 -8.51
CA GLY A 422 47.08 -7.53 -7.40
C GLY A 422 46.89 -6.15 -6.78
N LYS A 423 45.64 -5.68 -6.70
CA LYS A 423 45.28 -4.48 -5.92
C LYS A 423 45.46 -4.80 -4.43
N LYS A 424 46.33 -4.05 -3.72
CA LYS A 424 46.41 -4.05 -2.25
C LYS A 424 45.02 -3.77 -1.68
N LYS A 425 44.51 -4.65 -0.82
CA LYS A 425 43.28 -4.39 -0.05
C LYS A 425 43.58 -3.29 0.97
N PHE A 426 42.90 -2.16 0.85
CA PHE A 426 42.85 -1.11 1.86
C PHE A 426 42.46 -1.70 3.23
N LYS A 427 43.22 -1.39 4.28
CA LYS A 427 42.86 -1.68 5.68
C LYS A 427 42.45 -0.36 6.33
N GLU A 428 41.16 -0.21 6.56
CA GLU A 428 40.56 0.93 7.25
C GLU A 428 41.10 1.04 8.69
N THR A 429 41.47 2.24 9.15
CA THR A 429 41.86 2.48 10.55
C THR A 429 40.63 2.43 11.48
N ILE A 430 40.85 2.33 12.80
CA ILE A 430 39.74 2.34 13.77
C ILE A 430 39.00 3.69 13.73
N GLU A 431 39.72 4.80 13.57
CA GLU A 431 39.13 6.14 13.42
C GLU A 431 38.27 6.24 12.16
N GLN A 432 38.80 5.78 11.01
CA GLN A 432 38.06 5.75 9.76
C GLN A 432 36.80 4.88 9.84
N MET A 433 36.92 3.72 10.51
CA MET A 433 35.77 2.84 10.76
C MET A 433 34.72 3.52 11.64
N ARG A 434 35.15 4.19 12.72
CA ARG A 434 34.27 4.93 13.62
C ARG A 434 33.55 6.05 12.87
N ASP A 435 34.26 6.83 12.07
CA ASP A 435 33.69 7.96 11.34
C ASP A 435 32.72 7.46 10.26
N ARG A 436 33.07 6.38 9.54
CA ARG A 436 32.17 5.71 8.59
C ARG A 436 30.90 5.21 9.26
N VAL A 437 31.01 4.48 10.37
CA VAL A 437 29.84 3.95 11.10
C VAL A 437 28.98 5.09 11.66
N THR A 438 29.61 6.12 12.23
CA THR A 438 28.90 7.29 12.78
C THR A 438 28.13 8.05 11.71
N SER A 439 28.72 8.23 10.52
CA SER A 439 28.03 8.80 9.36
C SER A 439 26.90 7.89 8.87
N PHE A 440 27.14 6.58 8.83
CA PHE A 440 26.18 5.58 8.36
C PHE A 440 24.92 5.50 9.23
N ILE A 441 25.02 5.66 10.55
CA ILE A 441 23.85 5.57 11.45
C ILE A 441 23.07 6.88 11.57
N LYS A 442 23.51 7.95 10.89
CA LYS A 442 22.83 9.24 10.88
C LYS A 442 22.21 9.51 9.52
N THR A 443 21.10 10.25 9.50
CA THR A 443 20.52 10.75 8.25
C THR A 443 21.42 11.82 7.63
N GLY A 444 21.82 11.63 6.38
CA GLY A 444 22.50 12.67 5.60
C GLY A 444 21.53 13.76 5.12
N ARG A 445 22.05 14.76 4.39
CA ARG A 445 21.23 15.77 3.69
C ARG A 445 20.24 15.06 2.77
N LEU A 446 18.96 15.41 2.85
CA LEU A 446 17.93 14.81 1.97
C LEU A 446 18.17 15.20 0.51
N ARG A 447 17.88 14.26 -0.40
CA ARG A 447 17.79 14.53 -1.84
C ARG A 447 16.45 15.23 -2.13
N SER A 448 16.39 15.95 -3.25
CA SER A 448 15.15 16.59 -3.71
C SER A 448 14.91 16.32 -5.19
N LYS A 449 13.64 16.28 -5.59
CA LYS A 449 13.22 16.16 -6.99
C LYS A 449 13.94 17.16 -7.90
N SER A 450 13.88 18.46 -7.56
CA SER A 450 14.44 19.54 -8.39
C SER A 450 15.95 19.41 -8.60
N GLU A 451 16.70 19.06 -7.55
CA GLU A 451 18.15 18.83 -7.66
C GLU A 451 18.46 17.66 -8.61
N THR A 452 17.72 16.56 -8.51
CA THR A 452 17.90 15.40 -9.38
C THR A 452 17.51 15.69 -10.82
N GLU A 453 16.39 16.37 -11.07
CA GLU A 453 15.98 16.80 -12.42
C GLU A 453 17.06 17.65 -13.08
N GLY A 454 17.64 18.62 -12.34
CA GLY A 454 18.77 19.42 -12.83
C GLY A 454 19.98 18.57 -13.25
N TYR A 455 20.36 17.57 -12.45
CA TYR A 455 21.43 16.65 -12.82
C TYR A 455 21.07 15.79 -14.05
N LEU A 456 19.86 15.25 -14.13
CA LEU A 456 19.43 14.43 -15.28
C LEU A 456 19.40 15.26 -16.57
N SER A 457 18.91 16.50 -16.53
CA SER A 457 18.99 17.42 -17.66
C SER A 457 20.43 17.69 -18.07
N SER A 458 21.35 17.86 -17.11
CA SER A 458 22.78 18.04 -17.41
C SER A 458 23.37 16.80 -18.12
N TYR A 459 22.96 15.58 -17.75
CA TYR A 459 23.44 14.35 -18.39
C TYR A 459 22.98 14.27 -19.83
N MET A 460 21.72 14.63 -20.10
CA MET A 460 21.19 14.66 -21.47
C MET A 460 21.91 15.71 -22.32
N THR A 461 22.12 16.92 -21.79
CA THR A 461 22.86 17.98 -22.49
C THR A 461 24.30 17.58 -22.80
N GLU A 462 24.98 16.90 -21.88
CA GLU A 462 26.33 16.38 -22.13
C GLU A 462 26.34 15.19 -23.10
N ALA A 463 25.30 14.35 -23.10
CA ALA A 463 25.20 13.20 -24.01
C ALA A 463 25.00 13.63 -25.47
N LYS A 464 24.45 14.83 -25.70
CA LYS A 464 24.31 15.45 -27.03
C LYS A 464 25.64 15.99 -27.59
N LYS A 465 26.77 15.80 -26.89
CA LYS A 465 28.13 16.20 -27.34
C LYS A 465 29.00 14.97 -27.63
N LEU A 466 30.00 15.14 -28.50
CA LEU A 466 30.95 14.06 -28.82
C LEU A 466 31.87 13.73 -27.64
N TYR A 467 32.24 12.44 -27.51
CA TYR A 467 33.26 11.93 -26.58
C TYR A 467 32.96 12.11 -25.07
N THR A 468 31.69 12.22 -24.67
CA THR A 468 31.30 12.50 -23.27
C THR A 468 30.98 11.27 -22.41
N LYS A 469 31.02 10.06 -22.95
CA LYS A 469 30.66 8.81 -22.23
C LYS A 469 31.39 8.62 -20.91
N THR A 470 32.70 8.86 -20.87
CA THR A 470 33.50 8.77 -19.63
C THR A 470 33.13 9.85 -18.63
N LYS A 471 32.88 11.09 -19.11
CA LYS A 471 32.44 12.22 -18.28
C LYS A 471 31.11 11.92 -17.61
N ILE A 472 30.12 11.40 -18.34
CA ILE A 472 28.80 11.03 -17.78
C ILE A 472 28.92 9.90 -16.77
N LYS A 473 29.74 8.87 -17.02
CA LYS A 473 29.99 7.80 -16.03
C LYS A 473 30.56 8.36 -14.72
N LYS A 474 31.47 9.34 -14.81
CA LYS A 474 32.03 10.03 -13.65
C LYS A 474 30.95 10.81 -12.90
N LEU A 475 30.17 11.63 -13.62
CA LEU A 475 29.07 12.41 -13.05
C LEU A 475 28.06 11.54 -12.31
N ARG A 476 27.62 10.42 -12.90
CA ARG A 476 26.69 9.46 -12.26
C ARG A 476 27.25 8.87 -10.97
N THR A 477 28.57 8.66 -10.90
CA THR A 477 29.24 8.16 -9.69
C THR A 477 29.34 9.25 -8.62
N GLU A 478 29.63 10.49 -9.02
CA GLU A 478 29.73 11.66 -8.15
C GLU A 478 28.38 12.08 -7.55
N THR A 479 27.27 11.87 -8.26
CA THR A 479 25.90 12.19 -7.78
C THR A 479 25.16 11.00 -7.16
N GLY A 480 25.54 9.77 -7.53
CA GLY A 480 24.77 8.56 -7.20
C GLY A 480 23.50 8.39 -8.03
N LEU A 481 23.36 9.10 -9.15
CA LEU A 481 22.16 9.08 -9.99
C LEU A 481 22.37 8.28 -11.27
N LYS A 482 21.39 7.45 -11.61
CA LYS A 482 21.30 6.73 -12.88
C LYS A 482 19.83 6.40 -13.17
N ASP A 483 19.19 7.25 -13.97
CA ASP A 483 17.88 6.96 -14.56
C ASP A 483 18.04 5.96 -15.71
N THR A 484 17.52 4.74 -15.54
CA THR A 484 17.61 3.64 -16.52
C THR A 484 16.76 3.89 -17.76
N PHE A 485 15.67 4.64 -17.63
CA PHE A 485 14.83 5.05 -18.77
C PHE A 485 15.58 6.06 -19.62
N GLN A 486 16.20 7.06 -18.98
CA GLN A 486 17.07 8.02 -19.68
C GLN A 486 18.31 7.36 -20.29
N ASP A 487 18.87 6.33 -19.62
CA ASP A 487 20.05 5.59 -20.08
C ASP A 487 19.85 4.98 -21.47
N PHE A 488 18.61 4.58 -21.81
CA PHE A 488 18.29 4.08 -23.16
C PHE A 488 18.58 5.12 -24.24
N PHE A 489 18.14 6.36 -24.05
CA PHE A 489 18.37 7.45 -25.00
C PHE A 489 19.84 7.90 -25.00
N ILE A 490 20.47 7.97 -23.84
CA ILE A 490 21.90 8.31 -23.71
C ILE A 490 22.78 7.27 -24.43
N GLU A 491 22.49 5.97 -24.30
CA GLU A 491 23.25 4.92 -25.00
C GLU A 491 23.02 4.95 -26.52
N ARG A 492 21.83 5.37 -27.00
CA ARG A 492 21.60 5.62 -28.44
C ARG A 492 22.52 6.73 -28.96
N LEU A 493 22.64 7.83 -28.23
CA LEU A 493 23.55 8.94 -28.57
C LEU A 493 25.02 8.48 -28.57
N PHE A 494 25.43 7.70 -27.57
CA PHE A 494 26.79 7.16 -27.52
C PHE A 494 27.10 6.24 -28.71
N ARG A 495 26.19 5.35 -29.09
CA ARG A 495 26.40 4.46 -30.25
C ARG A 495 26.60 5.23 -31.55
N ALA A 496 25.87 6.34 -31.75
CA ALA A 496 26.06 7.21 -32.90
C ALA A 496 27.45 7.87 -32.93
N SER A 497 28.01 8.18 -31.74
CA SER A 497 29.31 8.82 -31.60
C SER A 497 30.54 7.87 -31.65
N GLU A 498 30.34 6.54 -31.54
CA GLU A 498 31.42 5.55 -31.34
C GLU A 498 31.91 4.84 -32.62
N GLY A 499 31.48 5.24 -33.83
CA GLY A 499 31.90 4.62 -35.09
C GLY A 499 33.43 4.57 -35.28
N LYS A 500 34.01 3.37 -35.34
CA LYS A 500 35.46 3.18 -35.55
C LYS A 500 35.85 3.60 -36.98
N GLY A 501 36.88 4.44 -37.12
CA GLY A 501 37.41 4.90 -38.41
C GLY A 501 36.65 6.06 -39.06
N ALA A 502 35.50 6.48 -38.52
CA ALA A 502 34.74 7.62 -39.03
C ALA A 502 35.37 8.96 -38.59
N SER A 503 35.35 9.95 -39.50
CA SER A 503 35.79 11.32 -39.20
C SER A 503 34.90 11.98 -38.15
N ALA A 504 35.41 13.04 -37.51
CA ALA A 504 34.65 13.79 -36.51
C ALA A 504 33.33 14.35 -37.09
N ASP A 505 33.33 14.77 -38.36
CA ASP A 505 32.14 15.31 -39.03
C ASP A 505 31.07 14.25 -39.29
N VAL A 506 31.47 13.04 -39.68
CA VAL A 506 30.54 11.92 -39.86
C VAL A 506 29.87 11.55 -38.53
N LYS A 507 30.65 11.54 -37.44
CA LYS A 507 30.13 11.31 -36.08
C LYS A 507 29.19 12.43 -35.62
N ARG A 508 29.49 13.68 -35.97
CA ARG A 508 28.63 14.84 -35.64
C ARG A 508 27.29 14.74 -36.34
N ARG A 509 27.27 14.46 -37.64
CA ARG A 509 26.01 14.28 -38.40
C ARG A 509 25.18 13.12 -37.88
N ALA A 510 25.80 11.96 -37.65
CA ALA A 510 25.10 10.80 -37.08
C ALA A 510 24.50 11.10 -35.69
N LEU A 511 25.18 11.92 -34.88
CA LEU A 511 24.67 12.37 -33.60
C LEU A 511 23.50 13.35 -33.75
N GLU A 512 23.61 14.34 -34.65
CA GLU A 512 22.54 15.29 -34.98
C GLU A 512 21.28 14.58 -35.50
N ASP A 513 21.45 13.56 -36.36
CA ASP A 513 20.36 12.73 -36.84
C ASP A 513 19.63 12.04 -35.68
N VAL A 514 20.36 11.41 -34.76
CA VAL A 514 19.73 10.77 -33.58
C VAL A 514 19.05 11.82 -32.70
N ILE A 515 19.65 12.98 -32.48
CA ILE A 515 19.07 14.07 -31.69
C ILE A 515 17.71 14.50 -32.28
N SER A 516 17.60 14.60 -33.61
CA SER A 516 16.35 14.97 -34.28
C SER A 516 15.21 13.94 -34.07
N THR A 517 15.57 12.68 -33.75
CA THR A 517 14.60 11.60 -33.49
C THR A 517 14.23 11.43 -32.02
N LEU A 518 14.84 12.19 -31.11
CA LEU A 518 14.56 12.07 -29.68
C LEU A 518 13.18 12.67 -29.35
N PRO A 519 12.43 12.06 -28.42
CA PRO A 519 11.26 12.71 -27.83
C PRO A 519 11.64 14.08 -27.23
N PRO A 520 10.71 15.05 -27.18
CA PRO A 520 10.96 16.30 -26.47
C PRO A 520 11.16 16.03 -24.97
N ASP A 521 12.04 16.80 -24.34
CA ASP A 521 12.16 16.80 -22.88
C ASP A 521 10.81 17.27 -22.27
N PRO A 522 10.34 16.70 -21.14
CA PRO A 522 11.01 15.70 -20.28
C PRO A 522 10.75 14.23 -20.66
N LYS A 523 10.18 13.91 -21.84
CA LYS A 523 9.86 12.52 -22.25
C LYS A 523 11.07 11.62 -22.51
N THR A 524 12.29 12.15 -22.36
CA THR A 524 13.54 11.39 -22.38
C THR A 524 13.99 10.94 -20.99
N THR A 525 13.32 11.37 -19.93
CA THR A 525 13.57 10.97 -18.53
C THR A 525 12.45 10.08 -18.01
N SER A 526 12.70 9.39 -16.89
CA SER A 526 11.71 8.53 -16.24
C SER A 526 10.37 9.25 -16.07
N PRO A 527 9.24 8.59 -16.37
CA PRO A 527 7.92 9.20 -16.23
C PRO A 527 7.55 9.51 -14.77
N VAL A 528 8.29 8.98 -13.78
CA VAL A 528 8.13 9.33 -12.35
C VAL A 528 8.23 10.84 -12.14
N TRP A 529 9.12 11.52 -12.86
CA TRP A 529 9.33 12.96 -12.73
C TRP A 529 8.12 13.78 -13.21
N ARG A 530 7.29 13.22 -14.10
CA ARG A 530 6.07 13.87 -14.62
C ARG A 530 4.85 13.68 -13.70
N ILE A 531 4.91 12.78 -12.72
CA ILE A 531 3.83 12.61 -11.74
C ILE A 531 3.73 13.88 -10.87
N LYS A 532 2.62 14.60 -10.97
CA LYS A 532 2.40 15.85 -10.22
C LYS A 532 2.40 15.60 -8.72
N GLY A 533 3.02 16.52 -7.99
CA GLY A 533 3.11 16.48 -6.53
C GLY A 533 4.09 15.45 -5.96
N LEU A 534 4.60 14.47 -6.74
CA LEU A 534 5.45 13.38 -6.26
C LEU A 534 6.95 13.73 -6.30
N ASP A 535 7.67 13.45 -5.21
CA ASP A 535 9.14 13.44 -5.12
C ASP A 535 9.62 12.03 -4.77
N PRO A 536 10.22 11.26 -5.70
CA PRO A 536 10.55 9.85 -5.45
C PRO A 536 11.64 9.64 -4.38
N HIS A 537 12.40 10.67 -4.01
CA HIS A 537 13.37 10.57 -2.90
C HIS A 537 12.69 10.59 -1.53
N ARG A 538 11.52 11.23 -1.44
CA ARG A 538 10.76 11.37 -0.20
C ARG A 538 9.54 10.43 -0.18
N ASP A 539 8.98 10.14 -1.35
CA ASP A 539 7.70 9.44 -1.53
C ASP A 539 7.86 7.97 -1.95
N THR A 540 9.05 7.40 -1.68
CA THR A 540 9.29 5.96 -1.68
C THR A 540 9.60 5.52 -0.24
N PRO A 541 8.58 5.33 0.63
CA PRO A 541 8.78 5.11 2.05
C PRO A 541 9.60 3.85 2.36
N VAL A 542 10.14 3.75 3.59
CA VAL A 542 10.92 2.57 4.00
C VAL A 542 10.04 1.33 3.96
N GLU A 543 10.36 0.36 3.10
CA GLU A 543 9.60 -0.88 3.02
C GLU A 543 10.01 -1.82 4.17
N ILE A 544 9.15 -1.92 5.19
CA ILE A 544 9.46 -2.56 6.48
C ILE A 544 9.63 -4.07 6.39
N LEU A 545 8.95 -4.74 5.46
CA LEU A 545 9.09 -6.19 5.24
C LEU A 545 10.50 -6.53 4.74
N HIS A 546 11.00 -5.79 3.74
CA HIS A 546 12.30 -6.00 3.12
C HIS A 546 13.45 -5.47 3.98
N VAL A 547 13.23 -4.39 4.73
CA VAL A 547 14.27 -3.78 5.57
C VAL A 547 14.47 -4.54 6.88
N ILE A 548 13.38 -4.95 7.54
CA ILE A 548 13.45 -5.54 8.89
C ILE A 548 13.32 -7.06 8.84
N LEU A 549 12.19 -7.61 8.37
CA LEU A 549 11.93 -9.06 8.39
C LEU A 549 12.87 -9.83 7.43
N LEU A 550 12.83 -9.49 6.14
CA LEU A 550 13.70 -10.05 5.09
C LEU A 550 15.07 -9.35 5.02
N GLY A 551 15.34 -8.42 5.94
CA GLY A 551 16.62 -7.74 6.12
C GLY A 551 17.30 -8.17 7.42
N PHE A 552 17.20 -7.34 8.46
CA PHE A 552 17.93 -7.55 9.74
C PHE A 552 17.66 -8.90 10.37
N LEU A 553 16.39 -9.25 10.56
CA LEU A 553 15.97 -10.50 11.18
C LEU A 553 16.49 -11.69 10.38
N LYS A 554 16.34 -11.66 9.06
CA LYS A 554 16.91 -12.69 8.17
C LYS A 554 18.42 -12.82 8.32
N TYR A 555 19.15 -11.71 8.29
CA TYR A 555 20.61 -11.76 8.38
C TYR A 555 21.09 -12.26 9.75
N MET A 556 20.48 -11.76 10.83
CA MET A 556 20.82 -12.13 12.19
C MET A 556 20.42 -13.56 12.53
N TRP A 557 19.23 -14.02 12.10
CA TRP A 557 18.78 -15.41 12.32
C TRP A 557 19.71 -16.40 11.62
N ARG A 558 20.08 -16.10 10.38
CA ARG A 558 21.05 -16.91 9.64
C ARG A 558 22.40 -16.94 10.36
N ASP A 559 22.89 -15.80 10.83
CA ASP A 559 24.14 -15.75 11.60
C ASP A 559 24.06 -16.54 12.90
N LEU A 560 22.95 -16.43 13.63
CA LEU A 560 22.69 -17.18 14.86
C LEU A 560 22.78 -18.70 14.62
N VAL A 561 22.02 -19.20 13.64
CA VAL A 561 21.90 -20.65 13.38
C VAL A 561 23.17 -21.23 12.73
N GLN A 562 23.80 -20.48 11.82
CA GLN A 562 24.93 -20.99 11.02
C GLN A 562 26.30 -20.65 11.62
N ASN A 563 26.49 -19.44 12.14
CA ASN A 563 27.79 -18.94 12.57
C ASN A 563 27.96 -18.99 14.10
N GLN A 564 26.97 -18.55 14.88
CA GLN A 564 27.09 -18.48 16.34
C GLN A 564 27.07 -19.88 16.99
N PHE A 565 26.35 -20.84 16.41
CA PHE A 565 26.35 -22.24 16.89
C PHE A 565 27.52 -23.08 16.36
N LYS A 566 28.24 -22.63 15.32
CA LYS A 566 29.33 -23.40 14.67
C LYS A 566 28.89 -24.86 14.37
N LYS A 567 29.82 -25.84 14.44
CA LYS A 567 29.52 -27.29 14.35
C LYS A 567 28.96 -27.89 15.66
N ASN A 568 28.44 -27.08 16.60
CA ASN A 568 27.95 -27.59 17.88
C ASN A 568 26.48 -28.01 17.78
N ASP A 569 26.26 -29.31 17.59
CA ASP A 569 24.92 -29.87 17.39
C ASP A 569 24.03 -29.77 18.64
N SER A 570 24.60 -29.83 19.85
CA SER A 570 23.82 -29.75 21.10
C SER A 570 23.06 -28.42 21.29
N ARG A 571 23.66 -27.29 20.89
CA ARG A 571 23.00 -25.96 20.99
C ARG A 571 21.87 -25.83 19.97
N ARG A 572 22.07 -26.42 18.78
CA ARG A 572 21.06 -26.45 17.72
C ARG A 572 19.88 -27.34 18.13
N GLU A 573 20.14 -28.51 18.71
CA GLU A 573 19.13 -29.40 19.27
C GLU A 573 18.33 -28.73 20.39
N LEU A 574 19.01 -28.02 21.30
CA LEU A 574 18.34 -27.27 22.37
C LEU A 574 17.44 -26.15 21.81
N LEU A 575 17.89 -25.42 20.78
CA LEU A 575 17.06 -24.42 20.09
C LEU A 575 15.80 -25.06 19.49
N VAL A 576 15.95 -26.20 18.79
CA VAL A 576 14.83 -26.94 18.19
C VAL A 576 13.85 -27.42 19.26
N ALA A 577 14.36 -28.00 20.36
CA ALA A 577 13.54 -28.46 21.48
C ALA A 577 12.72 -27.32 22.08
N ARG A 578 13.31 -26.12 22.22
CA ARG A 578 12.62 -24.94 22.73
C ARG A 578 11.57 -24.40 21.77
N LEU A 579 11.90 -24.28 20.48
CA LEU A 579 10.92 -23.90 19.46
C LEU A 579 9.70 -24.83 19.48
N LYS A 580 9.93 -26.13 19.66
CA LYS A 580 8.88 -27.15 19.78
C LYS A 580 8.03 -27.00 21.04
N SER A 581 8.61 -26.49 22.14
CA SER A 581 7.91 -26.31 23.42
C SER A 581 7.18 -24.96 23.54
N VAL A 582 7.34 -24.04 22.58
CA VAL A 582 6.64 -22.74 22.63
C VAL A 582 5.13 -22.95 22.50
N ASP A 583 4.38 -22.48 23.49
CA ASP A 583 2.93 -22.38 23.39
C ASP A 583 2.55 -21.20 22.49
N THR A 584 1.84 -21.49 21.41
CA THR A 584 1.41 -20.52 20.40
C THR A 584 -0.02 -20.02 20.59
N THR A 585 -0.74 -20.57 21.58
CA THR A 585 -2.18 -20.32 21.79
C THR A 585 -2.49 -18.83 22.01
N GLY A 586 -1.57 -18.07 22.62
CA GLY A 586 -1.70 -16.62 22.84
C GLY A 586 -1.09 -15.72 21.74
N LEU A 587 -0.41 -16.30 20.76
CA LEU A 587 0.33 -15.56 19.72
C LEU A 587 -0.44 -15.41 18.41
N ASN A 588 -1.58 -16.08 18.28
CA ASN A 588 -2.36 -16.12 17.04
C ASN A 588 -1.52 -16.53 15.81
N ILE A 589 -0.56 -17.44 16.03
CA ILE A 589 0.27 -18.04 14.99
C ILE A 589 -0.02 -19.54 14.91
N ALA A 590 0.16 -20.12 13.73
CA ALA A 590 0.10 -21.57 13.59
C ALA A 590 1.19 -22.23 14.43
N LYS A 591 1.01 -23.53 14.73
CA LYS A 591 2.05 -24.33 15.38
C LYS A 591 3.38 -24.13 14.64
N ILE A 592 4.42 -23.80 15.41
CA ILE A 592 5.75 -23.54 14.87
C ILE A 592 6.27 -24.81 14.19
N THR A 593 6.86 -24.65 13.01
CA THR A 593 7.57 -25.72 12.30
C THR A 593 9.06 -25.61 12.60
N GLU A 594 9.47 -26.10 13.77
CA GLU A 594 10.81 -25.91 14.35
C GLU A 594 11.94 -26.36 13.41
N ASP A 595 11.77 -27.50 12.75
CA ASP A 595 12.72 -28.02 11.77
C ASP A 595 12.91 -27.06 10.60
N THR A 596 11.82 -26.43 10.14
CA THR A 596 11.88 -25.48 9.02
C THR A 596 12.65 -24.23 9.39
N LEU A 597 12.36 -23.65 10.56
CA LEU A 597 13.01 -22.42 11.03
C LEU A 597 14.53 -22.57 11.20
N VAL A 598 15.00 -23.78 11.55
CA VAL A 598 16.41 -24.05 11.82
C VAL A 598 17.13 -24.64 10.61
N LYS A 599 16.62 -25.71 9.99
CA LYS A 599 17.27 -26.39 8.84
C LYS A 599 17.26 -25.52 7.59
N TYR A 600 16.18 -24.78 7.37
CA TYR A 600 15.97 -23.96 6.17
C TYR A 600 16.08 -22.46 6.45
N ALA A 601 16.89 -22.06 7.44
CA ALA A 601 17.08 -20.67 7.85
C ALA A 601 17.44 -19.69 6.70
N GLY A 602 18.01 -20.19 5.59
CA GLY A 602 18.34 -19.39 4.41
C GLY A 602 17.15 -19.08 3.48
N SER A 603 16.07 -19.87 3.53
CA SER A 603 14.93 -19.82 2.60
C SER A 603 13.60 -19.48 3.27
N LEU A 604 13.66 -18.95 4.49
CA LEU A 604 12.48 -18.51 5.24
C LEU A 604 11.79 -17.29 4.59
N THR A 605 10.50 -17.17 4.86
CA THR A 605 9.61 -16.10 4.38
C THR A 605 9.39 -15.02 5.44
N GLY A 606 8.77 -13.89 5.06
CA GLY A 606 8.43 -12.82 6.02
C GLY A 606 7.56 -13.30 7.17
N ARG A 607 6.62 -14.23 6.90
CA ARG A 607 5.76 -14.86 7.91
C ARG A 607 6.59 -15.61 8.97
N ASP A 608 7.59 -16.36 8.52
CA ASP A 608 8.47 -17.11 9.41
C ASP A 608 9.30 -16.16 10.29
N PHE A 609 9.83 -15.06 9.72
CA PHE A 609 10.57 -14.07 10.49
C PHE A 609 9.70 -13.29 11.47
N ARG A 610 8.42 -13.08 11.16
CA ARG A 610 7.45 -12.50 12.10
C ARG A 610 7.18 -13.44 13.27
N VAL A 611 7.16 -14.76 13.05
CA VAL A 611 7.09 -15.77 14.12
C VAL A 611 8.36 -15.72 14.96
N ILE A 612 9.53 -15.75 14.32
CA ILE A 612 10.84 -15.70 14.98
C ILE A 612 10.93 -14.46 15.89
N ALA A 613 10.58 -13.27 15.40
CA ALA A 613 10.64 -12.04 16.17
C ALA A 613 9.83 -12.09 17.48
N GLN A 614 8.69 -12.80 17.49
CA GLN A 614 7.80 -12.93 18.66
C GLN A 614 8.31 -13.93 19.70
N VAL A 615 9.13 -14.91 19.31
CA VAL A 615 9.52 -16.03 20.19
C VAL A 615 11.00 -16.03 20.57
N VAL A 616 11.84 -15.32 19.80
CA VAL A 616 13.29 -15.28 19.99
C VAL A 616 13.70 -15.02 21.45
N PRO A 617 13.18 -14.00 22.16
CA PRO A 617 13.59 -13.70 23.54
C PRO A 617 13.43 -14.92 24.47
N ALA A 618 12.36 -15.70 24.27
CA ALA A 618 12.04 -16.87 25.08
C ALA A 618 12.88 -18.11 24.74
N ILE A 619 13.49 -18.20 23.54
CA ILE A 619 14.19 -19.41 23.10
C ILE A 619 15.71 -19.27 23.09
N ILE A 620 16.27 -18.05 23.08
CA ILE A 620 17.72 -17.84 22.99
C ILE A 620 18.44 -17.71 24.34
N HIS A 621 17.72 -17.59 25.46
CA HIS A 621 18.30 -17.50 26.81
C HIS A 621 19.20 -18.70 27.12
N ASP A 622 20.30 -18.55 27.85
CA ASP A 622 21.20 -19.66 28.23
C ASP A 622 21.77 -20.52 27.09
N LEU A 623 21.63 -20.09 25.82
CA LEU A 623 22.29 -20.75 24.68
C LEU A 623 23.78 -20.44 24.62
N LYS A 624 24.39 -19.83 25.65
CA LYS A 624 25.79 -19.38 25.68
C LYS A 624 26.16 -18.53 24.45
N LEU A 625 25.27 -17.60 24.09
CA LEU A 625 25.53 -16.60 23.07
C LEU A 625 26.46 -15.52 23.63
N ASP A 626 27.17 -14.84 22.74
CA ASP A 626 27.84 -13.59 23.06
C ASP A 626 26.82 -12.58 23.64
N ASP A 627 27.17 -11.85 24.69
CA ASP A 627 26.25 -10.93 25.35
C ASP A 627 25.78 -9.83 24.39
N ALA A 628 26.67 -9.26 23.57
CA ALA A 628 26.29 -8.23 22.61
C ALA A 628 25.35 -8.79 21.53
N CYS A 629 25.53 -10.04 21.11
CA CYS A 629 24.58 -10.75 20.25
C CYS A 629 23.19 -10.86 20.89
N ARG A 630 23.10 -11.33 22.15
CA ARG A 630 21.83 -11.46 22.89
C ARG A 630 21.15 -10.11 23.05
N GLU A 631 21.87 -9.08 23.49
CA GLU A 631 21.31 -7.73 23.68
C GLU A 631 20.82 -7.12 22.36
N THR A 632 21.50 -7.40 21.24
CA THR A 632 21.02 -6.95 19.91
C THR A 632 19.69 -7.62 19.53
N TRP A 633 19.53 -8.90 19.82
CA TRP A 633 18.26 -9.60 19.60
C TRP A 633 17.13 -9.04 20.47
N LEU A 634 17.40 -8.79 21.75
CA LEU A 634 16.40 -8.19 22.65
C LEU A 634 16.00 -6.79 22.18
N ALA A 635 16.97 -5.95 21.77
CA ALA A 635 16.70 -4.64 21.20
C ALA A 635 15.85 -4.71 19.93
N LEU A 636 16.16 -5.64 19.02
CA LEU A 636 15.39 -5.85 17.79
C LEU A 636 13.95 -6.32 18.08
N CYS A 637 13.79 -7.29 19.00
CA CYS A 637 12.48 -7.81 19.37
C CYS A 637 11.60 -6.75 20.03
N LYS A 638 12.18 -5.82 20.81
CA LYS A 638 11.45 -4.65 21.36
C LYS A 638 11.03 -3.65 20.27
N LEU A 639 11.83 -3.51 19.22
CA LEU A 639 11.60 -2.57 18.12
C LEU A 639 10.50 -3.01 17.15
N VAL A 640 10.40 -4.31 16.86
CA VAL A 640 9.40 -4.88 15.93
C VAL A 640 7.94 -4.50 16.30
N PRO A 641 7.44 -4.69 17.54
CA PRO A 641 6.07 -4.30 17.88
C PRO A 641 5.83 -2.79 17.76
N LEU A 642 6.84 -1.96 18.02
CA LEU A 642 6.74 -0.50 17.83
C LEU A 642 6.56 -0.12 16.36
N VAL A 643 7.26 -0.81 15.44
CA VAL A 643 7.16 -0.53 14.00
C VAL A 643 5.82 -0.97 13.40
N TRP A 644 5.26 -2.11 13.86
CA TRP A 644 4.01 -2.68 13.34
C TRP A 644 2.74 -2.21 14.07
N GLN A 645 2.79 -1.08 14.78
CA GLN A 645 1.60 -0.51 15.41
C GLN A 645 0.56 -0.10 14.34
N PRO A 646 -0.72 -0.50 14.46
CA PRO A 646 -1.77 -0.10 13.52
C PRO A 646 -2.28 1.32 13.77
N GLU A 647 -2.12 1.82 14.99
CA GLU A 647 -2.51 3.17 15.40
C GLU A 647 -1.40 3.76 16.27
N ILE A 648 -1.16 5.05 16.09
CA ILE A 648 -0.22 5.86 16.85
C ILE A 648 -1.03 6.90 17.63
N PRO A 649 -1.14 6.81 18.97
CA PRO A 649 -1.92 7.76 19.76
C PRO A 649 -1.33 9.18 19.79
N ASP A 650 -0.01 9.27 19.86
CA ASP A 650 0.75 10.53 19.82
C ASP A 650 1.98 10.34 18.94
N ILE A 651 2.00 11.02 17.80
CA ILE A 651 3.07 10.93 16.82
C ILE A 651 4.40 11.46 17.34
N ASP A 652 4.43 12.49 18.18
CA ASP A 652 5.67 13.08 18.68
C ASP A 652 6.34 12.11 19.67
N GLU A 653 5.54 11.57 20.59
CA GLU A 653 6.02 10.60 21.56
C GLU A 653 6.42 9.28 20.89
N HIS A 654 5.62 8.79 19.94
CA HIS A 654 5.96 7.59 19.18
C HIS A 654 7.29 7.74 18.44
N ILE A 655 7.52 8.88 17.77
CA ILE A 655 8.79 9.11 17.06
C ILE A 655 9.96 9.24 18.02
N ARG A 656 9.77 9.88 19.18
CA ARG A 656 10.81 9.97 20.21
C ARG A 656 11.22 8.58 20.72
N ILE A 657 10.25 7.74 21.06
CA ILE A 657 10.49 6.36 21.50
C ILE A 657 11.13 5.56 20.36
N LEU A 658 10.56 5.60 19.16
CA LEU A 658 11.05 4.84 18.02
C LEU A 658 12.50 5.22 17.69
N GLN A 659 12.85 6.51 17.64
CA GLN A 659 14.22 6.95 17.39
C GLN A 659 15.17 6.42 18.47
N HIS A 660 14.79 6.50 19.74
CA HIS A 660 15.58 5.96 20.84
C HIS A 660 15.84 4.46 20.68
N GLU A 661 14.81 3.68 20.35
CA GLU A 661 14.94 2.22 20.17
C GLU A 661 15.72 1.85 18.90
N ILE A 662 15.61 2.65 17.83
CA ILE A 662 16.46 2.53 16.63
C ILE A 662 17.92 2.75 17.01
N ASP A 663 18.22 3.85 17.70
CA ASP A 663 19.59 4.19 18.10
C ASP A 663 20.16 3.12 19.03
N HIS A 664 19.38 2.65 20.00
CA HIS A 664 19.74 1.56 20.89
C HIS A 664 20.04 0.25 20.13
N PHE A 665 19.17 -0.14 19.20
CA PHE A 665 19.39 -1.32 18.35
C PHE A 665 20.67 -1.19 17.51
N LEU A 666 20.91 -0.05 16.86
CA LEU A 666 22.11 0.17 16.06
C LEU A 666 23.38 0.18 16.93
N LEU A 667 23.33 0.72 18.14
CA LEU A 667 24.44 0.66 19.11
C LEU A 667 24.73 -0.78 19.54
N CYS A 668 23.71 -1.57 19.86
CA CYS A 668 23.88 -3.00 20.18
C CYS A 668 24.46 -3.76 18.98
N ALA A 669 23.95 -3.53 17.76
CA ALA A 669 24.47 -4.13 16.54
C ALA A 669 25.95 -3.76 16.31
N THR A 670 26.34 -2.52 16.62
CA THR A 670 27.75 -2.07 16.55
C THR A 670 28.62 -2.84 17.53
N ARG A 671 28.18 -2.99 18.78
CA ARG A 671 28.89 -3.74 19.83
C ARG A 671 29.04 -5.21 19.47
N TRP A 672 28.04 -5.79 18.83
CA TRP A 672 28.11 -7.15 18.33
C TRP A 672 29.10 -7.25 17.14
N THR A 673 28.89 -6.47 16.08
CA THR A 673 29.85 -6.34 14.98
C THR A 673 29.55 -5.18 14.02
N CYS A 674 30.56 -4.36 13.71
CA CYS A 674 30.45 -3.30 12.70
C CYS A 674 30.19 -3.81 11.26
N ARG A 675 30.27 -5.13 11.02
CA ARG A 675 30.00 -5.73 9.69
C ARG A 675 28.54 -5.56 9.25
N TRP A 676 27.61 -5.37 10.19
CA TRP A 676 26.21 -5.10 9.88
C TRP A 676 26.03 -3.85 9.02
N PHE A 677 26.87 -2.83 9.23
CA PHE A 677 26.83 -1.56 8.48
C PHE A 677 27.41 -1.65 7.06
N ASN A 678 27.83 -2.84 6.61
CA ASN A 678 28.05 -3.10 5.18
C ASN A 678 26.75 -3.42 4.43
N LYS A 679 25.62 -3.53 5.14
CA LYS A 679 24.29 -3.78 4.57
C LYS A 679 23.50 -2.46 4.56
N PRO A 680 23.24 -1.86 3.38
CA PRO A 680 22.55 -0.57 3.24
C PRO A 680 21.19 -0.46 3.96
N LYS A 681 20.49 -1.59 4.14
CA LYS A 681 19.21 -1.65 4.85
C LYS A 681 19.27 -1.01 6.25
N PHE A 682 20.40 -1.15 6.96
CA PHE A 682 20.56 -0.58 8.31
C PHE A 682 20.54 0.95 8.29
N HIS A 683 21.05 1.58 7.22
CA HIS A 683 20.95 3.03 7.05
C HIS A 683 19.56 3.43 6.55
N ILE A 684 18.97 2.71 5.58
CA ILE A 684 17.62 3.04 5.08
C ILE A 684 16.61 3.10 6.23
N PHE A 685 16.75 2.23 7.22
CA PHE A 685 15.92 2.18 8.42
C PHE A 685 15.94 3.46 9.27
N VAL A 686 17.03 4.25 9.25
CA VAL A 686 17.08 5.52 9.98
C VAL A 686 16.11 6.58 9.43
N HIS A 687 15.58 6.36 8.22
CA HIS A 687 14.55 7.20 7.61
C HIS A 687 13.12 6.78 7.97
N LEU A 688 12.92 5.68 8.70
CA LEU A 688 11.58 5.21 9.07
C LEU A 688 10.80 6.27 9.89
N PRO A 689 11.38 6.93 10.91
CA PRO A 689 10.68 8.00 11.64
C PRO A 689 10.23 9.16 10.75
N PHE A 690 11.06 9.55 9.77
CA PHE A 690 10.71 10.57 8.77
C PHE A 690 9.47 10.17 7.96
N HIS A 691 9.40 8.91 7.50
CA HIS A 691 8.25 8.44 6.73
C HIS A 691 7.00 8.22 7.57
N ILE A 692 7.10 7.78 8.83
CA ILE A 692 5.94 7.61 9.70
C ILE A 692 5.23 8.95 9.93
N ARG A 693 5.98 10.05 10.11
CA ARG A 693 5.37 11.39 10.19
C ARG A 693 4.61 11.78 8.91
N ARG A 694 5.13 11.40 7.75
CA ARG A 694 4.56 11.77 6.45
C ARG A 694 3.38 10.89 6.05
N PHE A 695 3.44 9.60 6.31
CA PHE A 695 2.50 8.61 5.77
C PHE A 695 1.64 7.91 6.82
N GLY A 696 1.89 8.16 8.11
CA GLY A 696 1.19 7.50 9.22
C GLY A 696 1.89 6.22 9.65
N PRO A 697 1.19 5.34 10.40
CA PRO A 697 1.76 4.08 10.88
C PRO A 697 2.42 3.26 9.76
N ALA A 698 3.58 2.66 10.03
CA ALA A 698 4.40 2.03 8.97
C ALA A 698 3.71 0.87 8.24
N ILE A 699 2.72 0.27 8.89
CA ILE A 699 1.88 -0.79 8.30
C ILE A 699 1.05 -0.31 7.10
N LEU A 700 0.81 1.01 6.95
CA LEU A 700 0.08 1.59 5.83
C LEU A 700 0.87 1.51 4.51
N PHE A 701 2.20 1.49 4.57
CA PHE A 701 3.09 1.43 3.41
C PHE A 701 3.92 0.14 3.35
N ALA A 702 3.50 -0.90 4.06
CA ALA A 702 4.05 -2.25 3.94
C ALA A 702 3.56 -2.93 2.65
N THR A 703 4.41 -3.70 1.97
CA THR A 703 4.07 -4.32 0.67
C THR A 703 3.44 -5.71 0.75
N GLU A 704 3.15 -6.22 1.94
CA GLU A 704 2.64 -7.59 2.16
C GLU A 704 1.39 -7.92 1.33
N ALA A 705 0.40 -7.01 1.28
CA ALA A 705 -0.85 -7.23 0.53
C ALA A 705 -0.63 -7.25 -1.00
N PHE A 706 0.28 -6.43 -1.50
CA PHE A 706 0.67 -6.45 -2.92
C PHE A 706 1.49 -7.72 -3.25
N GLU A 707 2.38 -8.13 -2.36
CA GLU A 707 3.19 -9.34 -2.54
C GLU A 707 2.37 -10.63 -2.49
N SER A 708 1.32 -10.69 -1.67
CA SER A 708 0.40 -11.83 -1.70
C SER A 708 -0.34 -11.91 -3.03
N PHE A 709 -0.68 -10.75 -3.62
CA PHE A 709 -1.32 -10.64 -4.93
C PHE A 709 -0.40 -11.08 -6.08
N ASN A 710 0.92 -10.97 -5.94
CA ASN A 710 1.88 -11.48 -6.93
C ASN A 710 1.73 -12.99 -7.20
N ALA A 711 1.20 -13.77 -6.25
CA ALA A 711 0.85 -15.17 -6.47
C ALA A 711 -0.29 -15.34 -7.49
N VAL A 712 -1.29 -14.44 -7.46
CA VAL A 712 -2.42 -14.40 -8.40
C VAL A 712 -1.92 -14.08 -9.81
N ILE A 713 -1.05 -13.08 -9.95
CA ILE A 713 -0.42 -12.71 -11.24
C ILE A 713 0.34 -13.90 -11.82
N ARG A 714 1.15 -14.58 -10.98
CA ARG A 714 1.91 -15.77 -11.40
C ARG A 714 1.01 -16.88 -11.91
N GLN A 715 -0.11 -17.17 -11.23
CA GLN A 715 -1.05 -18.18 -11.70
C GLN A 715 -1.60 -17.83 -13.09
N LYS A 716 -2.02 -16.57 -13.31
CA LYS A 716 -2.50 -16.12 -14.63
C LYS A 716 -1.40 -16.21 -15.71
N SER A 717 -0.15 -15.90 -15.35
CA SER A 717 1.00 -16.04 -16.25
C SER A 717 1.27 -17.50 -16.66
N VAL A 718 1.32 -18.42 -15.69
CA VAL A 718 1.60 -19.85 -15.91
C VAL A 718 0.61 -20.50 -16.86
N HIS A 719 -0.67 -20.11 -16.77
CA HIS A 719 -1.78 -20.63 -17.56
C HIS A 719 -2.06 -19.85 -18.86
N SER A 720 -1.27 -18.82 -19.19
CA SER A 720 -1.35 -18.15 -20.49
C SER A 720 -0.72 -19.01 -21.60
N ASN A 721 -1.04 -18.71 -22.87
CA ASN A 721 -0.38 -19.35 -24.01
C ASN A 721 1.08 -18.87 -24.22
N ARG A 722 1.53 -17.88 -23.41
CA ARG A 722 2.86 -17.27 -23.38
C ARG A 722 3.30 -16.55 -24.66
N GLN A 723 2.42 -16.39 -25.65
CA GLN A 723 2.73 -15.64 -26.87
C GLN A 723 2.71 -14.12 -26.63
N ALA A 724 1.76 -13.65 -25.81
CA ALA A 724 1.65 -12.26 -25.41
C ALA A 724 1.28 -12.14 -23.92
N PRO A 725 2.20 -12.49 -22.98
CA PRO A 725 1.89 -12.56 -21.54
C PRO A 725 1.28 -11.28 -20.99
N SER A 726 1.82 -10.12 -21.38
CA SER A 726 1.31 -8.80 -20.96
C SER A 726 -0.18 -8.62 -21.32
N ARG A 727 -0.57 -8.98 -22.54
CA ARG A 727 -1.96 -8.89 -23.02
C ARG A 727 -2.89 -9.84 -22.27
N ASP A 728 -2.48 -11.10 -22.20
CA ASP A 728 -3.36 -12.16 -21.71
C ASP A 728 -3.59 -12.01 -20.20
N ILE A 729 -2.56 -11.62 -19.44
CA ILE A 729 -2.67 -11.32 -18.01
C ILE A 729 -3.54 -10.07 -17.78
N ALA A 730 -3.34 -8.98 -18.55
CA ALA A 730 -4.15 -7.77 -18.43
C ALA A 730 -5.64 -8.07 -18.65
N ARG A 731 -5.97 -8.82 -19.71
CA ARG A 731 -7.35 -9.27 -20.00
C ARG A 731 -7.94 -10.11 -18.88
N ALA A 732 -7.18 -11.05 -18.33
CA ALA A 732 -7.67 -11.91 -17.27
C ALA A 732 -7.99 -11.13 -15.98
N PHE A 733 -7.17 -10.14 -15.62
CA PHE A 733 -7.47 -9.24 -14.50
C PHE A 733 -8.65 -8.31 -14.78
N ALA A 734 -8.78 -7.83 -16.02
CA ALA A 734 -9.91 -7.00 -16.42
C ALA A 734 -11.25 -7.76 -16.37
N GLN A 735 -11.24 -9.06 -16.70
CA GLN A 735 -12.40 -9.95 -16.56
C GLN A 735 -12.72 -10.26 -15.09
N GLY A 736 -11.69 -10.55 -14.28
CA GLY A 736 -11.86 -10.74 -12.84
C GLY A 736 -12.44 -9.50 -12.16
N ASN A 737 -11.99 -8.30 -12.56
CA ASN A 737 -12.52 -7.05 -12.03
C ASN A 737 -14.00 -6.83 -12.38
N ARG A 738 -14.43 -7.22 -13.61
CA ARG A 738 -15.84 -7.21 -14.00
C ARG A 738 -16.68 -8.06 -13.06
N ILE A 739 -16.28 -9.31 -12.81
CA ILE A 739 -17.00 -10.20 -11.90
C ILE A 739 -17.03 -9.64 -10.48
N ARG A 740 -15.90 -9.13 -9.98
CA ARG A 740 -15.82 -8.48 -8.67
C ARG A 740 -16.82 -7.32 -8.57
N HIS A 741 -16.81 -6.39 -9.52
CA HIS A 741 -17.70 -5.22 -9.53
C HIS A 741 -19.18 -5.64 -9.55
N LEU A 742 -19.57 -6.51 -10.50
CA LEU A 742 -20.95 -6.95 -10.66
C LEU A 742 -21.49 -7.64 -9.40
N LEU A 743 -20.74 -8.61 -8.87
CA LEU A 743 -21.17 -9.38 -7.69
C LEU A 743 -21.13 -8.57 -6.39
N SER A 744 -20.45 -7.42 -6.39
CA SER A 744 -20.42 -6.49 -5.27
C SER A 744 -21.59 -5.49 -5.28
N LYS A 745 -22.60 -5.72 -6.14
CA LYS A 745 -23.71 -4.79 -6.41
C LYS A 745 -23.25 -3.48 -7.04
N GLY A 746 -22.08 -3.47 -7.69
CA GLY A 746 -21.58 -2.31 -8.39
C GLY A 746 -22.55 -1.82 -9.46
N LEU A 747 -22.70 -0.51 -9.57
CA LEU A 747 -23.54 0.12 -10.60
C LEU A 747 -22.79 0.23 -11.93
N PHE A 748 -23.52 0.09 -13.03
CA PHE A 748 -23.01 0.27 -14.38
C PHE A 748 -24.12 0.80 -15.29
N VAL A 749 -23.74 1.51 -16.34
CA VAL A 749 -24.70 2.09 -17.30
C VAL A 749 -25.33 0.98 -18.13
N LEU A 750 -26.65 0.99 -18.28
CA LEU A 750 -27.39 0.06 -19.13
C LEU A 750 -27.05 0.30 -20.60
N ALA A 751 -26.56 -0.74 -21.27
CA ALA A 751 -26.23 -0.65 -22.69
C ALA A 751 -27.51 -0.55 -23.56
N LYS A 752 -27.66 0.56 -24.29
CA LYS A 752 -28.75 0.76 -25.28
C LYS A 752 -28.54 -0.07 -26.55
N ASP A 753 -27.27 -0.31 -26.91
CA ASP A 753 -26.86 -1.20 -27.98
C ASP A 753 -25.95 -2.30 -27.41
N SER A 754 -26.17 -3.53 -27.86
CA SER A 754 -25.36 -4.70 -27.51
C SER A 754 -23.95 -4.68 -28.09
N SER A 755 -23.66 -3.77 -29.04
CA SER A 755 -22.40 -3.74 -29.78
C SER A 755 -21.33 -2.86 -29.13
N ASN A 756 -21.67 -1.79 -28.42
CA ASN A 756 -20.71 -0.80 -27.94
C ASN A 756 -20.84 -0.53 -26.43
N ARG A 757 -19.72 -0.16 -25.81
CA ARG A 757 -19.69 0.27 -24.42
C ARG A 757 -20.64 1.46 -24.25
N PRO A 758 -21.52 1.46 -23.23
CA PRO A 758 -22.34 2.63 -22.94
C PRO A 758 -21.43 3.80 -22.55
N ALA A 759 -21.73 4.97 -23.12
CA ALA A 759 -21.12 6.22 -22.66
C ALA A 759 -21.55 6.50 -21.21
N PHE A 760 -20.78 7.34 -20.52
CA PHE A 760 -21.18 7.85 -19.21
C PHE A 760 -22.56 8.52 -19.31
N SER A 761 -23.43 8.27 -18.35
CA SER A 761 -24.75 8.92 -18.26
C SER A 761 -24.88 9.69 -16.95
N VAL A 762 -25.39 10.91 -17.04
CA VAL A 762 -25.77 11.72 -15.88
C VAL A 762 -27.16 11.35 -15.35
N ASP A 763 -27.95 10.58 -16.11
CA ASP A 763 -29.31 10.19 -15.73
C ASP A 763 -29.27 8.99 -14.77
N PRO A 764 -29.76 9.11 -13.52
CA PRO A 764 -29.80 8.00 -12.57
C PRO A 764 -30.51 6.76 -13.10
N ARG A 765 -31.48 6.91 -14.01
CA ARG A 765 -32.29 5.80 -14.55
C ARG A 765 -31.50 4.90 -15.48
N ASP A 766 -30.39 5.40 -16.05
CA ASP A 766 -29.51 4.61 -16.90
C ASP A 766 -28.57 3.71 -16.07
N TRP A 767 -28.41 3.95 -14.77
CA TRP A 767 -27.54 3.18 -13.90
C TRP A 767 -28.29 1.99 -13.28
N VAL A 768 -27.78 0.80 -13.56
CA VAL A 768 -28.36 -0.46 -13.08
C VAL A 768 -27.31 -1.27 -12.34
N THR A 769 -27.77 -2.29 -11.62
CA THR A 769 -26.92 -3.29 -10.98
C THR A 769 -27.39 -4.68 -11.42
N VAL A 770 -26.57 -5.68 -11.18
CA VAL A 770 -26.81 -7.09 -11.50
C VAL A 770 -28.17 -7.58 -10.98
N GLY A 771 -28.83 -8.54 -11.63
CA GLY A 771 -30.11 -9.12 -11.18
C GLY A 771 -30.03 -9.75 -9.78
N ILE A 772 -31.20 -10.08 -9.20
CA ILE A 772 -31.28 -10.56 -7.81
C ILE A 772 -30.59 -11.92 -7.60
N GLU A 773 -30.60 -12.80 -8.60
CA GLU A 773 -30.10 -14.17 -8.45
C GLU A 773 -28.57 -14.27 -8.43
N PRO A 774 -27.80 -13.61 -9.30
CA PRO A 774 -26.35 -13.57 -9.14
C PRO A 774 -25.90 -13.00 -7.78
N ARG A 775 -26.66 -12.05 -7.21
CA ARG A 775 -26.38 -11.53 -5.85
C ARG A 775 -26.62 -12.58 -4.78
N SER A 776 -27.68 -13.38 -4.92
CA SER A 776 -28.02 -14.43 -3.94
C SER A 776 -26.92 -15.49 -3.84
N MET A 777 -26.24 -15.79 -4.96
CA MET A 777 -25.10 -16.73 -5.00
C MET A 777 -23.92 -16.30 -4.11
N VAL A 778 -23.76 -15.00 -3.91
CA VAL A 778 -22.78 -14.39 -3.00
C VAL A 778 -23.47 -13.65 -1.86
N ALA A 779 -24.59 -14.16 -1.36
CA ALA A 779 -25.23 -13.63 -0.15
C ALA A 779 -24.83 -14.35 1.14
N SER A 780 -24.11 -15.48 1.06
CA SER A 780 -23.63 -16.24 2.23
C SER A 780 -22.17 -16.69 2.08
N PRO A 781 -21.42 -16.85 3.19
CA PRO A 781 -20.04 -17.33 3.16
C PRO A 781 -19.90 -18.64 2.38
N SER A 782 -19.07 -18.62 1.33
CA SER A 782 -18.77 -19.78 0.49
C SER A 782 -17.32 -19.72 0.00
N THR A 783 -16.82 -20.82 -0.58
CA THR A 783 -15.52 -20.82 -1.26
C THR A 783 -15.48 -19.74 -2.36
N MET A 784 -16.60 -19.51 -3.04
CA MET A 784 -16.75 -18.51 -4.09
C MET A 784 -16.58 -17.08 -3.53
N SER A 785 -17.37 -16.73 -2.51
CA SER A 785 -17.30 -15.40 -1.90
C SER A 785 -15.90 -15.13 -1.33
N LYS A 786 -15.25 -16.15 -0.75
CA LYS A 786 -13.87 -16.07 -0.26
C LYS A 786 -12.86 -15.82 -1.39
N TYR A 787 -12.98 -16.49 -2.53
CA TYR A 787 -12.08 -16.28 -3.68
C TYR A 787 -12.29 -14.94 -4.35
N LEU A 788 -13.52 -14.42 -4.33
CA LEU A 788 -13.84 -13.07 -4.82
C LEU A 788 -13.41 -11.97 -3.83
N GLY A 789 -13.03 -12.32 -2.60
CA GLY A 789 -12.75 -11.36 -1.54
C GLY A 789 -13.98 -10.62 -1.02
N ILE A 790 -15.18 -11.13 -1.28
CA ILE A 790 -16.44 -10.57 -0.80
C ILE A 790 -16.70 -11.14 0.59
N GLU A 791 -16.44 -10.35 1.62
CA GLU A 791 -16.64 -10.74 3.02
C GLU A 791 -18.03 -10.38 3.54
N TYR A 792 -18.47 -11.20 4.51
CA TYR A 792 -19.65 -10.91 5.32
C TYR A 792 -19.17 -10.47 6.69
N LYS A 793 -19.41 -9.22 7.04
CA LYS A 793 -19.18 -8.74 8.41
C LYS A 793 -20.13 -9.49 9.34
N LYS A 794 -19.63 -10.53 10.04
CA LYS A 794 -20.34 -11.12 11.18
C LYS A 794 -20.51 -10.00 12.22
N ARG A 795 -21.72 -9.82 12.73
CA ARG A 795 -21.98 -8.83 13.79
C ARG A 795 -21.10 -9.18 15.00
N PRO A 796 -20.58 -8.20 15.75
CA PRO A 796 -19.89 -8.51 16.99
C PRO A 796 -20.77 -9.34 17.94
N GLY A 797 -20.14 -10.24 18.68
CA GLY A 797 -20.83 -11.21 19.53
C GLY A 797 -21.48 -12.37 18.78
N SER A 798 -21.31 -12.48 17.45
CA SER A 798 -21.69 -13.66 16.68
C SER A 798 -20.85 -14.86 17.09
N CYS A 799 -21.48 -16.02 17.25
CA CYS A 799 -20.82 -17.26 17.66
C CYS A 799 -20.59 -18.18 16.46
N THR A 800 -19.50 -18.94 16.50
CA THR A 800 -19.33 -20.10 15.64
C THR A 800 -19.61 -21.36 16.44
N ILE A 801 -20.63 -22.09 16.03
CA ILE A 801 -20.99 -23.38 16.63
C ILE A 801 -20.16 -24.48 15.93
N PRO A 802 -19.50 -25.38 16.67
CA PRO A 802 -18.79 -26.51 16.07
C PRO A 802 -19.75 -27.41 15.28
N LYS A 803 -19.23 -28.16 14.28
CA LYS A 803 -20.06 -29.05 13.45
C LYS A 803 -20.78 -30.12 14.28
N GLU A 804 -20.14 -30.57 15.35
CA GLU A 804 -20.68 -31.49 16.35
C GLU A 804 -20.74 -30.76 17.69
N TYR A 805 -21.90 -30.77 18.35
CA TYR A 805 -22.11 -30.07 19.62
C TYR A 805 -23.19 -30.72 20.47
N ASP A 806 -23.02 -30.59 21.80
CA ASP A 806 -24.00 -31.04 22.78
C ASP A 806 -24.92 -29.90 23.24
N LYS A 807 -26.15 -30.27 23.63
CA LYS A 807 -27.12 -29.38 24.27
C LYS A 807 -27.11 -29.58 25.78
N LEU A 808 -26.42 -28.68 26.49
CA LEU A 808 -26.15 -28.78 27.92
C LEU A 808 -27.24 -28.10 28.74
N VAL A 809 -27.48 -28.60 29.95
CA VAL A 809 -28.26 -27.87 30.97
C VAL A 809 -27.34 -26.86 31.67
N PHE A 810 -27.87 -25.76 32.21
CA PHE A 810 -27.04 -24.66 32.73
C PHE A 810 -26.00 -25.13 33.77
N SER A 811 -26.37 -26.02 34.69
CA SER A 811 -25.47 -26.57 35.72
C SER A 811 -24.29 -27.38 35.17
N GLN A 812 -24.37 -27.86 33.93
CA GLN A 812 -23.30 -28.59 33.25
C GLN A 812 -22.33 -27.66 32.51
N THR A 813 -22.66 -26.37 32.38
CA THR A 813 -21.79 -25.37 31.77
C THR A 813 -20.78 -24.84 32.78
N VAL A 814 -19.62 -24.37 32.31
CA VAL A 814 -18.61 -23.75 33.18
C VAL A 814 -19.21 -22.48 33.84
N THR A 815 -20.01 -21.75 33.08
CA THR A 815 -20.77 -20.58 33.54
C THR A 815 -21.71 -20.94 34.69
N GLY A 816 -22.47 -22.03 34.59
CA GLY A 816 -23.39 -22.44 35.66
C GLY A 816 -22.70 -23.02 36.88
N GLN A 817 -21.51 -23.61 36.73
CA GLN A 817 -20.69 -24.03 37.88
C GLN A 817 -20.10 -22.83 38.65
N LYS A 818 -19.68 -21.78 37.94
CA LYS A 818 -19.14 -20.55 38.56
C LYS A 818 -20.21 -19.60 39.08
N PHE A 819 -21.35 -19.54 38.39
CA PHE A 819 -22.48 -18.66 38.71
C PHE A 819 -23.80 -19.45 38.79
N PRO A 820 -23.93 -20.37 39.77
CA PRO A 820 -25.13 -21.22 39.89
C PRO A 820 -26.41 -20.39 40.10
N ASN A 821 -26.29 -19.20 40.70
CA ASN A 821 -27.37 -18.25 40.96
C ASN A 821 -27.28 -16.97 40.11
N SER A 822 -26.81 -17.09 38.86
CA SER A 822 -26.70 -15.94 37.96
C SER A 822 -28.04 -15.23 37.76
N GLU A 823 -28.12 -13.94 38.09
CA GLU A 823 -29.31 -13.10 37.85
C GLU A 823 -29.64 -12.96 36.36
N LYS A 824 -28.63 -13.12 35.50
CA LYS A 824 -28.79 -13.11 34.04
C LYS A 824 -29.65 -14.27 33.52
N TYR A 825 -29.68 -15.40 34.24
CA TYR A 825 -30.45 -16.58 33.89
C TYR A 825 -31.47 -16.89 34.99
N PRO A 826 -32.77 -16.55 34.79
CA PRO A 826 -33.82 -16.84 35.76
C PRO A 826 -33.88 -18.34 36.10
N SER A 827 -34.41 -18.69 37.28
CA SER A 827 -34.48 -20.08 37.77
C SER A 827 -35.08 -21.06 36.75
N ARG A 828 -36.08 -20.60 35.98
CA ARG A 828 -36.70 -21.38 34.91
C ARG A 828 -35.72 -21.67 33.76
N SER A 829 -34.97 -20.68 33.29
CA SER A 829 -33.96 -20.89 32.24
C SER A 829 -32.83 -21.81 32.72
N ARG A 830 -32.41 -21.69 33.98
CA ARG A 830 -31.36 -22.56 34.56
C ARG A 830 -31.75 -24.04 34.60
N LEU A 831 -33.03 -24.34 34.83
CA LEU A 831 -33.55 -25.70 34.96
C LEU A 831 -33.96 -26.34 33.64
N TYR A 832 -34.54 -25.55 32.71
CA TYR A 832 -35.24 -26.10 31.55
C TYR A 832 -34.65 -25.68 30.20
N SER A 833 -33.90 -24.59 30.13
CA SER A 833 -33.26 -24.19 28.87
C SER A 833 -32.07 -25.09 28.56
N ARG A 834 -31.76 -25.19 27.26
CA ARG A 834 -30.56 -25.87 26.77
C ARG A 834 -29.59 -24.83 26.23
N PHE A 835 -28.31 -25.11 26.41
CA PHE A 835 -27.22 -24.23 26.01
C PHE A 835 -26.25 -24.97 25.09
N ILE A 836 -25.77 -24.27 24.07
CA ILE A 836 -24.74 -24.74 23.16
C ILE A 836 -23.46 -23.97 23.47
N ARG A 837 -22.34 -24.70 23.59
CA ARG A 837 -21.00 -24.08 23.67
C ARG A 837 -20.52 -23.74 22.26
N ALA A 838 -20.25 -22.46 22.03
CA ALA A 838 -19.59 -22.02 20.81
C ALA A 838 -18.11 -22.37 20.87
N SER A 839 -17.47 -22.59 19.72
CA SER A 839 -16.01 -22.74 19.65
C SER A 839 -15.30 -21.39 19.60
N HIS A 840 -15.96 -20.39 19.01
CA HIS A 840 -15.42 -19.04 18.83
C HIS A 840 -16.50 -17.96 18.95
N ILE A 841 -16.07 -16.72 19.16
CA ILE A 841 -16.90 -15.52 19.16
C ILE A 841 -16.28 -14.39 18.32
N SER A 842 -17.09 -13.65 17.57
CA SER A 842 -16.65 -12.44 16.88
C SER A 842 -16.53 -11.26 17.84
N ILE A 843 -15.49 -10.46 17.66
CA ILE A 843 -15.13 -9.36 18.57
C ILE A 843 -15.30 -7.97 17.91
N VAL A 844 -15.44 -6.92 18.74
CA VAL A 844 -16.04 -5.62 18.34
C VAL A 844 -15.15 -4.76 17.44
N GLU A 845 -13.85 -5.04 17.34
CA GLU A 845 -12.91 -4.14 16.64
C GLU A 845 -11.81 -4.85 15.84
N ASP A 846 -12.07 -6.07 15.33
CA ASP A 846 -11.07 -6.79 14.52
C ASP A 846 -11.71 -7.47 13.30
N ASN A 847 -12.60 -6.77 12.59
CA ASN A 847 -13.24 -7.21 11.33
C ASN A 847 -13.92 -8.58 11.37
N GLY A 848 -14.53 -8.94 12.50
CA GLY A 848 -15.19 -10.24 12.62
C GLY A 848 -14.22 -11.42 12.73
N LYS A 849 -12.93 -11.19 13.05
CA LYS A 849 -12.04 -12.27 13.52
C LYS A 849 -12.67 -12.99 14.70
N GLU A 850 -12.55 -14.31 14.63
CA GLU A 850 -13.09 -15.23 15.62
C GLU A 850 -12.07 -15.45 16.73
N CYS A 851 -12.48 -15.18 17.96
CA CYS A 851 -11.69 -15.43 19.16
C CYS A 851 -12.03 -16.83 19.69
N PRO A 852 -11.06 -17.77 19.74
CA PRO A 852 -11.32 -19.11 20.26
C PRO A 852 -11.44 -19.09 21.79
N ILE A 853 -12.20 -20.03 22.33
CA ILE A 853 -12.17 -20.31 23.78
C ILE A 853 -10.73 -20.65 24.19
N GLY A 854 -10.27 -20.07 25.30
CA GLY A 854 -8.93 -20.17 25.86
C GLY A 854 -8.04 -18.96 25.53
N ALA A 855 -8.42 -18.12 24.56
CA ALA A 855 -7.63 -16.95 24.18
C ALA A 855 -7.62 -15.86 25.25
N HIS A 856 -6.54 -15.07 25.25
CA HIS A 856 -6.44 -13.86 26.07
C HIS A 856 -7.13 -12.68 25.39
N VAL A 857 -7.94 -11.96 26.13
CA VAL A 857 -8.75 -10.83 25.66
C VAL A 857 -8.56 -9.64 26.57
N VAL A 858 -8.54 -8.44 25.98
CA VAL A 858 -8.77 -7.20 26.69
C VAL A 858 -10.28 -6.96 26.70
N VAL A 859 -10.84 -6.85 27.89
CA VAL A 859 -12.25 -6.58 28.10
C VAL A 859 -12.39 -5.13 28.50
N ARG A 860 -13.22 -4.38 27.79
CA ARG A 860 -13.68 -3.05 28.22
C ARG A 860 -15.13 -3.14 28.64
N ASP A 861 -15.41 -3.06 29.93
CA ASP A 861 -16.79 -3.14 30.43
C ASP A 861 -17.51 -1.79 30.17
N PRO A 862 -18.63 -1.77 29.43
CA PRO A 862 -19.32 -0.52 29.08
C PRO A 862 -20.00 0.15 30.27
N LEU A 863 -20.23 -0.56 31.38
CA LEU A 863 -20.91 -0.01 32.55
C LEU A 863 -19.99 0.84 33.42
N ASP A 864 -18.72 0.44 33.57
CA ASP A 864 -17.73 1.14 34.42
C ASP A 864 -16.52 1.69 33.62
N GLN A 865 -16.47 1.47 32.31
CA GLN A 865 -15.35 1.78 31.40
C GLN A 865 -13.99 1.18 31.81
N SER A 866 -13.98 0.24 32.76
CA SER A 866 -12.76 -0.44 33.18
C SER A 866 -12.21 -1.30 32.05
N THR A 867 -10.89 -1.31 31.91
CA THR A 867 -10.18 -2.12 30.92
C THR A 867 -9.25 -3.08 31.64
N TYR A 868 -9.42 -4.38 31.39
CA TYR A 868 -8.61 -5.43 32.04
C TYR A 868 -8.31 -6.59 31.09
N VAL A 869 -7.22 -7.31 31.38
CA VAL A 869 -6.82 -8.52 30.65
C VAL A 869 -7.52 -9.74 31.28
N ALA A 870 -8.03 -10.64 30.45
CA ALA A 870 -8.69 -11.86 30.88
C ALA A 870 -8.46 -13.01 29.89
N CYS A 871 -8.77 -14.24 30.29
CA CYS A 871 -8.86 -15.40 29.41
C CYS A 871 -10.34 -15.75 29.17
N LEU A 872 -10.70 -15.99 27.90
CA LEU A 872 -12.03 -16.41 27.49
C LEU A 872 -12.26 -17.88 27.85
N LEU A 873 -13.14 -18.18 28.80
CA LEU A 873 -13.35 -19.55 29.28
C LEU A 873 -14.52 -20.27 28.62
N GLU A 874 -15.61 -19.55 28.31
CA GLU A 874 -16.81 -20.16 27.74
C GLU A 874 -17.66 -19.13 27.02
N VAL A 875 -18.25 -19.53 25.89
CA VAL A 875 -19.26 -18.75 25.16
C VAL A 875 -20.48 -19.65 25.00
N LEU A 876 -21.61 -19.19 25.52
CA LEU A 876 -22.87 -19.94 25.50
C LEU A 876 -23.90 -19.26 24.61
N GLN A 877 -24.65 -20.08 23.89
CA GLN A 877 -25.85 -19.69 23.17
C GLN A 877 -27.04 -20.52 23.67
N GLU A 878 -28.09 -19.84 24.14
CA GLU A 878 -29.32 -20.46 24.64
C GLU A 878 -30.22 -20.89 23.47
N VAL A 879 -30.62 -22.15 23.45
CA VAL A 879 -31.47 -22.74 22.41
C VAL A 879 -32.88 -22.14 22.47
N GLY A 880 -33.38 -21.68 21.32
CA GLY A 880 -34.68 -21.02 21.18
C GLY A 880 -34.66 -19.51 21.48
N SER A 881 -33.52 -18.96 21.90
CA SER A 881 -33.40 -17.53 22.22
C SER A 881 -33.29 -16.64 20.97
N MET A 882 -33.60 -15.35 21.13
CA MET A 882 -33.33 -14.33 20.10
C MET A 882 -31.84 -14.31 19.69
N SER A 883 -30.94 -14.55 20.65
CA SER A 883 -29.51 -14.67 20.39
C SER A 883 -29.19 -15.84 19.44
N GLN A 884 -29.90 -16.98 19.54
CA GLN A 884 -29.71 -18.08 18.58
C GLN A 884 -30.18 -17.69 17.18
N GLN A 885 -31.35 -17.05 17.07
CA GLN A 885 -31.91 -16.63 15.77
C GLN A 885 -31.01 -15.61 15.06
N SER A 886 -30.36 -14.73 15.81
CA SER A 886 -29.40 -13.75 15.28
C SER A 886 -27.95 -14.25 15.22
N GLY A 887 -27.70 -15.53 15.57
CA GLY A 887 -26.36 -16.12 15.59
C GLY A 887 -25.40 -15.51 16.62
N GLN A 888 -25.89 -14.87 17.68
CA GLN A 888 -25.14 -14.20 18.74
C GLN A 888 -25.01 -15.01 20.04
N ALA A 889 -24.06 -14.61 20.89
CA ALA A 889 -23.85 -15.18 22.21
C ALA A 889 -24.96 -14.77 23.18
N SER A 890 -25.36 -15.69 24.05
CA SER A 890 -26.21 -15.40 25.21
C SER A 890 -25.37 -14.95 26.40
N SER A 891 -24.25 -15.63 26.68
CA SER A 891 -23.29 -15.20 27.72
C SER A 891 -21.85 -15.54 27.35
N ILE A 892 -20.94 -14.75 27.91
CA ILE A 892 -19.50 -14.92 27.75
C ILE A 892 -18.88 -14.95 29.14
N LEU A 893 -18.10 -15.99 29.43
CA LEU A 893 -17.39 -16.15 30.70
C LEU A 893 -15.90 -15.86 30.49
N VAL A 894 -15.35 -14.97 31.31
CA VAL A 894 -13.91 -14.66 31.31
C VAL A 894 -13.30 -14.79 32.70
N ARG A 895 -12.00 -15.11 32.76
CA ARG A 895 -11.17 -15.14 33.98
C ARG A 895 -10.13 -14.03 33.93
N MET A 896 -10.11 -13.14 34.92
CA MET A 896 -9.20 -12.00 34.94
C MET A 896 -7.74 -12.42 35.14
N ALA A 897 -6.81 -11.68 34.53
CA ALA A 897 -5.38 -11.88 34.66
C ALA A 897 -4.66 -10.58 35.06
N ASN A 898 -3.63 -10.71 35.89
CA ASN A 898 -2.70 -9.64 36.24
C ASN A 898 -1.47 -9.70 35.32
N VAL A 899 -1.05 -8.56 34.80
CA VAL A 899 0.09 -8.39 33.88
C VAL A 899 1.14 -7.39 34.39
N SER A 900 1.08 -6.98 35.66
CA SER A 900 1.99 -5.98 36.25
C SER A 900 3.39 -6.50 36.54
N ASN A 901 3.57 -7.82 36.62
CA ASN A 901 4.84 -8.44 37.00
C ASN A 901 5.72 -8.75 35.79
N GLU A 902 7.03 -8.73 35.96
CA GLU A 902 8.01 -9.06 34.91
C GLU A 902 8.59 -10.46 35.11
N ALA A 903 8.77 -11.22 34.03
CA ALA A 903 9.50 -12.48 34.02
C ALA A 903 11.02 -12.20 33.95
N VAL A 904 11.72 -12.39 35.06
CA VAL A 904 13.17 -12.08 35.22
C VAL A 904 14.04 -12.69 34.11
N ALA A 905 13.74 -13.91 33.67
CA ALA A 905 14.55 -14.63 32.69
C ALA A 905 14.55 -13.97 31.29
N TYR A 906 13.48 -13.26 30.92
CA TYR A 906 13.30 -12.73 29.56
C TYR A 906 12.93 -11.23 29.51
N ARG A 907 12.79 -10.58 30.68
CA ARG A 907 12.47 -9.15 30.82
C ARG A 907 11.12 -8.74 30.19
N MET A 908 10.12 -9.62 30.25
CA MET A 908 8.79 -9.42 29.65
C MET A 908 7.64 -9.48 30.67
N PRO A 909 6.48 -8.82 30.44
CA PRO A 909 5.31 -8.95 31.30
C PRO A 909 4.84 -10.39 31.48
N ARG A 910 4.53 -10.79 32.72
CA ARG A 910 4.08 -12.12 33.12
C ARG A 910 2.58 -12.11 33.38
N ILE A 911 1.85 -13.00 32.72
CA ILE A 911 0.42 -13.23 32.96
C ILE A 911 0.24 -14.12 34.18
N ILE A 912 -0.52 -13.64 35.16
CA ILE A 912 -0.91 -14.39 36.36
C ILE A 912 -2.43 -14.38 36.44
N TYR A 913 -3.06 -15.54 36.24
CA TYR A 913 -4.50 -15.66 36.37
C TYR A 913 -4.95 -15.45 37.81
N THR A 914 -5.96 -14.62 37.99
CA THR A 914 -6.64 -14.41 39.26
C THR A 914 -7.80 -15.40 39.40
N ASP A 915 -8.35 -15.56 40.60
CA ASP A 915 -9.55 -16.38 40.79
C ASP A 915 -10.86 -15.64 40.48
N ILE A 916 -10.76 -14.40 40.01
CA ILE A 916 -11.89 -13.56 39.66
C ILE A 916 -12.42 -13.94 38.28
N HIS A 917 -13.70 -14.33 38.24
CA HIS A 917 -14.43 -14.65 37.02
C HIS A 917 -15.51 -13.59 36.80
N ARG A 918 -15.79 -13.24 35.54
CA ARG A 918 -16.85 -12.29 35.20
C ARG A 918 -17.70 -12.80 34.03
N LEU A 919 -19.00 -12.53 34.11
CA LEU A 919 -19.93 -12.70 33.00
C LEU A 919 -20.00 -11.40 32.22
N VAL A 920 -19.67 -11.48 30.94
CA VAL A 920 -19.62 -10.34 30.03
C VAL A 920 -20.84 -10.39 29.11
N ALA A 921 -21.45 -9.24 28.82
CA ALA A 921 -22.58 -9.17 27.89
C ALA A 921 -22.11 -9.32 26.44
N ALA A 922 -22.97 -9.86 25.57
CA ALA A 922 -22.63 -10.07 24.15
C ALA A 922 -22.39 -8.77 23.37
N LYS A 923 -22.83 -7.62 23.92
CA LYS A 923 -22.62 -6.28 23.37
C LYS A 923 -21.32 -5.61 23.84
N VAL A 924 -20.52 -6.27 24.69
CA VAL A 924 -19.28 -5.70 25.24
C VAL A 924 -18.15 -5.79 24.24
N SER A 925 -17.34 -4.73 24.16
CA SER A 925 -16.11 -4.67 23.38
C SER A 925 -15.05 -5.60 23.96
N LEU A 926 -15.07 -6.86 23.48
CA LEU A 926 -13.93 -7.74 23.59
C LEU A 926 -12.92 -7.35 22.49
N LYS A 927 -11.64 -7.24 22.84
CA LYS A 927 -10.53 -7.21 21.89
C LYS A 927 -9.65 -8.41 22.16
N CYS A 928 -9.38 -9.24 21.15
CA CYS A 928 -8.36 -10.27 21.28
C CYS A 928 -7.01 -9.56 21.22
N GLN A 929 -6.22 -9.64 22.28
CA GLN A 929 -4.83 -9.21 22.19
C GLN A 929 -4.04 -10.39 21.63
N SER A 930 -3.50 -10.21 20.42
CA SER A 930 -2.25 -10.88 20.12
C SER A 930 -1.24 -10.20 21.05
N LEU A 931 -0.84 -10.89 22.12
CA LEU A 931 0.28 -10.42 22.92
C LEU A 931 1.50 -10.53 22.01
N VAL A 932 1.79 -9.45 21.28
CA VAL A 932 3.06 -9.31 20.61
C VAL A 932 4.05 -9.08 21.75
N TYR A 933 4.72 -10.16 22.15
CA TYR A 933 5.83 -10.13 23.09
C TYR A 933 6.98 -9.30 22.55
#